data_AF-A0A847IUU5-F1
#
_entry.id   AF-A0A847IUU5-F1
#
_cell.length_a   1.000
_cell.length_b   1.000
_cell.length_c   1.000
_cell.angle_alpha   90.00
_cell.angle_beta   90.00
_cell.angle_gamma   90.00
#
_symmetry.space_group_name_H-M   'P 1'
#
loop_
_entity.id
_entity.type
_entity.pdbx_description
1 polymer ?
#
loop_
_entity_poly.entity_id
_entity_poly.type
_entity_poly.pdbx_seq_one_letter_code
_entity_poly.pdbx_strand_id
1 'polypeptide(L)'
;MNRTQTLFIFFIALILAISGCKKDDMVYYIKSNPQELHFSKDGGLDTVAITSNSGWTVIIPLEWCKTNLSSVGTSDKTVFLRFQVEQNTTTQSRSQDVVIKSSDDNSLQSVIKIYQEAAEDPDDPDDPDDPDMADTLLVTPAVLEIPCKGDNYEFTLRSDTTWTYQGSSAAWCNLVSEQLSGNRGEYQMTFSAEPSKYTEARTALLTFKTSNDSLAYLEITQRPLGISVVEDLLLFRDDVNAFRDLRPWMDSDSTIHLLSDLDLSSIPNWTPIGLHTNAMLFNENNSSMAGVFNGNNHTISNLSITQTSYRSAGLFGYVKKARIQDLTLDQSCSITIVTDQYQTLSAGGICGTLLGGTISGCHFQGTIRLTGLSTTTATGGIAGEINTDVSHNAAVVSECSNSGTIQGLYPVGGVAGRTTGSRIESSENSAGALIRGKGLTGGISGQSWTNAVIENSDNYGRVEGTADKTGGICGEQFNLSLISNSVNHTGTTVTGTSRLGGICGYSASSCSIKNCVNETGLSGISETGGICGTQFLSCSIDGCSNSGAISGSGTEADENTGIGGIVGGNFGSEITSSENSGTVSGQSTVGGIAGYTNYIVKDCINTAGIEGGTFIGGATGMAEGAGYVLSFLTNSGTVTASGGAGGIIGNITSSISVSFCTNQEAGVVYASAGSAGGIAGVINDAGASVSDCENHAPVSSGKWAGGIVALSQGEILDCLNTGQVSVPATNDPVQNEEGIIVENITVAAGVVGMTSSAVENCENQGAVSGYTAGGIVTRFTSSVSLYKLKNCTNSGQVTGTRSAGGVVATITKGGIAEALENSGSVTGPYCVGGVVAENVKGSLTDCVNTGTIQGSETEIDDEFFALGGVCGMNDSGNLTNCSNSGTVSRIGQTGKYRYVGGMVGVTARATGTGGLLKGCSNSGPVSGYVSEVPEDYNYLGGFCGLFASGPAPEECTNTGTVNGQPASDENMYGGTN
;
A
#
# COMPACT_ATOMS: atom_id res chain seq x y z
N MET A 1 -26.02 -40.42 39.07
CA MET A 1 -27.12 -40.01 39.98
C MET A 1 -27.52 -38.59 39.62
N ASN A 2 -28.76 -38.44 39.12
CA ASN A 2 -29.65 -37.26 39.12
C ASN A 2 -29.10 -35.91 38.60
N ARG A 3 -29.53 -35.47 37.40
CA ARG A 3 -30.74 -34.64 37.11
C ARG A 3 -30.48 -33.16 37.49
N THR A 4 -30.68 -32.13 36.66
CA THR A 4 -31.66 -31.88 35.58
C THR A 4 -31.35 -30.53 34.92
N GLN A 5 -31.83 -30.35 33.68
CA GLN A 5 -32.08 -29.09 32.95
C GLN A 5 -30.81 -28.43 32.33
N THR A 6 -30.67 -28.24 31.01
CA THR A 6 -31.70 -27.97 29.98
C THR A 6 -31.17 -28.28 28.57
N LEU A 7 -31.95 -29.06 27.80
CA LEU A 7 -32.14 -29.15 26.33
C LEU A 7 -30.97 -28.83 25.35
N PHE A 8 -30.68 -29.57 24.28
CA PHE A 8 -31.26 -30.75 23.64
C PHE A 8 -30.24 -31.30 22.61
N ILE A 9 -30.11 -32.62 22.56
CA ILE A 9 -29.35 -33.42 21.59
C ILE A 9 -30.16 -33.48 20.29
N PHE A 10 -29.50 -33.50 19.11
CA PHE A 10 -29.61 -34.60 18.12
C PHE A 10 -28.89 -34.27 16.81
N PHE A 11 -27.68 -34.81 16.70
CA PHE A 11 -27.01 -35.10 15.43
C PHE A 11 -27.55 -36.46 14.95
N ILE A 12 -28.22 -36.45 13.80
CA ILE A 12 -28.32 -37.53 12.79
C ILE A 12 -28.69 -38.92 13.32
N ALA A 13 -29.97 -39.30 13.16
CA ALA A 13 -30.32 -40.50 12.40
C ALA A 13 -31.84 -40.61 12.19
N LEU A 14 -32.18 -40.84 10.92
CA LEU A 14 -33.37 -41.57 10.47
C LEU A 14 -34.68 -40.77 10.31
N ILE A 15 -34.88 -40.33 9.05
CA ILE A 15 -36.12 -40.55 8.27
C ILE A 15 -37.41 -40.27 9.03
N LEU A 16 -37.89 -39.03 8.99
CA LEU A 16 -39.29 -38.58 8.91
C LEU A 16 -39.37 -37.10 9.28
N ALA A 17 -40.20 -36.33 8.56
CA ALA A 17 -40.55 -34.93 8.79
C ALA A 17 -39.52 -33.85 8.38
N ILE A 18 -39.36 -33.69 7.07
CA ILE A 18 -39.08 -32.37 6.48
C ILE A 18 -40.41 -31.58 6.57
N SER A 19 -40.48 -30.57 7.43
CA SER A 19 -41.53 -29.54 7.35
C SER A 19 -41.08 -28.31 8.10
N GLY A 20 -40.83 -27.21 7.37
CA GLY A 20 -40.58 -25.92 7.99
C GLY A 20 -39.72 -24.93 7.20
N CYS A 21 -39.42 -25.17 5.92
CA CYS A 21 -39.12 -24.05 5.02
C CYS A 21 -40.45 -23.37 4.68
N LYS A 22 -40.60 -22.08 5.03
CA LYS A 22 -41.57 -21.21 4.37
C LYS A 22 -41.20 -21.19 2.90
N LYS A 23 -41.99 -21.92 2.11
CA LYS A 23 -42.01 -21.87 0.66
C LYS A 23 -42.55 -20.49 0.34
N ASP A 24 -41.78 -19.66 -0.37
CA ASP A 24 -42.36 -18.55 -1.11
C ASP A 24 -43.54 -19.12 -1.91
N ASP A 25 -44.68 -18.45 -1.84
CA ASP A 25 -45.91 -18.83 -2.55
C ASP A 25 -45.59 -18.86 -4.05
N MET A 26 -45.23 -20.05 -4.55
CA MET A 26 -44.92 -20.26 -5.95
C MET A 26 -46.22 -20.08 -6.72
N VAL A 27 -46.39 -18.91 -7.33
CA VAL A 27 -47.58 -18.60 -8.15
C VAL A 27 -47.53 -19.47 -9.39
N TYR A 28 -48.38 -20.49 -9.45
CA TYR A 28 -48.51 -21.32 -10.64
C TYR A 28 -49.15 -20.52 -11.77
N TYR A 29 -48.73 -20.76 -13.01
CA TYR A 29 -49.36 -20.20 -14.20
C TYR A 29 -49.39 -21.26 -15.30
N ILE A 30 -50.40 -21.16 -16.17
CA ILE A 30 -50.50 -21.95 -17.39
C ILE A 30 -51.02 -21.05 -18.51
N LYS A 31 -50.32 -21.03 -19.65
CA LYS A 31 -50.67 -20.23 -20.83
C LYS A 31 -50.53 -21.07 -22.09
N SER A 32 -51.45 -20.87 -23.03
CA SER A 32 -51.40 -21.47 -24.37
C SER A 32 -51.40 -20.39 -25.45
N ASN A 33 -50.56 -20.54 -26.49
CA ASN A 33 -50.52 -19.64 -27.64
C ASN A 33 -50.32 -20.44 -28.94
N PRO A 34 -51.22 -20.32 -29.95
CA PRO A 34 -52.48 -19.56 -29.94
C PRO A 34 -53.57 -20.17 -29.04
N GLN A 35 -54.60 -19.38 -28.69
CA GLN A 35 -55.77 -19.85 -27.92
C GLN A 35 -56.94 -20.30 -28.83
N GLU A 36 -56.81 -20.15 -30.15
CA GLU A 36 -57.79 -20.62 -31.13
C GLU A 36 -57.08 -21.28 -32.31
N LEU A 37 -57.66 -22.36 -32.83
CA LEU A 37 -57.19 -23.06 -34.04
C LEU A 37 -58.37 -23.24 -35.02
N HIS A 38 -58.11 -23.03 -36.30
CA HIS A 38 -59.11 -23.13 -37.36
C HIS A 38 -58.69 -24.17 -38.40
N PHE A 39 -59.57 -25.14 -38.66
CA PHE A 39 -59.35 -26.23 -39.61
C PHE A 39 -60.43 -26.24 -40.69
N SER A 40 -60.06 -26.56 -41.93
CA SER A 40 -61.03 -26.80 -43.00
C SER A 40 -61.79 -28.11 -42.79
N LYS A 41 -62.80 -28.37 -43.64
CA LYS A 41 -63.60 -29.61 -43.59
C LYS A 41 -62.76 -30.89 -43.58
N ASP A 42 -61.60 -30.90 -44.24
CA ASP A 42 -60.74 -32.09 -44.37
C ASP A 42 -59.94 -32.42 -43.10
N GLY A 43 -59.90 -31.50 -42.13
CA GLY A 43 -59.11 -31.64 -40.92
C GLY A 43 -57.60 -31.46 -41.18
N GLY A 44 -56.75 -31.90 -40.26
CA GLY A 44 -55.31 -31.72 -40.39
C GLY A 44 -54.54 -31.75 -39.07
N LEU A 45 -53.30 -31.27 -39.12
CA LEU A 45 -52.40 -31.17 -37.97
C LEU A 45 -52.04 -29.70 -37.72
N ASP A 46 -52.13 -29.25 -36.48
CA ASP A 46 -51.59 -27.95 -36.04
C ASP A 46 -51.02 -28.05 -34.61
N THR A 47 -50.33 -27.01 -34.13
CA THR A 47 -49.56 -27.04 -32.88
C THR A 47 -49.79 -25.81 -32.03
N VAL A 48 -49.90 -26.01 -30.71
CA VAL A 48 -50.01 -24.93 -29.72
C VAL A 48 -48.86 -25.01 -28.74
N ALA A 49 -48.23 -23.86 -28.44
CA ALA A 49 -47.21 -23.75 -27.43
C ALA A 49 -47.85 -23.61 -26.04
N ILE A 50 -47.52 -24.53 -25.12
CA ILE A 50 -47.97 -24.50 -23.73
C ILE A 50 -46.79 -24.12 -22.83
N THR A 51 -46.91 -23.02 -22.11
CA THR A 51 -45.93 -22.58 -21.11
C THR A 51 -46.57 -22.63 -19.73
N SER A 52 -45.97 -23.39 -18.83
CA SER A 52 -46.50 -23.64 -17.49
C SER A 52 -45.36 -23.92 -16.53
N ASN A 53 -45.42 -23.40 -15.30
CA ASN A 53 -44.52 -23.79 -14.21
C ASN A 53 -45.11 -24.90 -13.31
N SER A 54 -46.25 -25.48 -13.71
CA SER A 54 -46.85 -26.69 -13.12
C SER A 54 -46.92 -27.82 -14.15
N GLY A 55 -47.08 -29.07 -13.69
CA GLY A 55 -47.57 -30.13 -14.57
C GLY A 55 -48.99 -29.82 -15.06
N TRP A 56 -49.44 -30.47 -16.13
CA TRP A 56 -50.79 -30.25 -16.67
C TRP A 56 -51.34 -31.45 -17.45
N THR A 57 -52.66 -31.45 -17.61
CA THR A 57 -53.44 -32.47 -18.33
C THR A 57 -54.32 -31.84 -19.40
N VAL A 58 -54.59 -32.58 -20.47
CA VAL A 58 -55.43 -32.14 -21.59
C VAL A 58 -56.79 -32.82 -21.50
N ILE A 59 -57.85 -32.03 -21.51
CA ILE A 59 -59.23 -32.53 -21.53
C ILE A 59 -59.86 -32.15 -22.88
N ILE A 60 -60.22 -33.17 -23.66
CA ILE A 60 -60.81 -33.05 -24.99
C ILE A 60 -62.23 -33.66 -24.94
N PRO A 61 -63.30 -32.88 -25.15
CA PRO A 61 -64.67 -33.34 -24.93
C PRO A 61 -65.26 -34.19 -26.07
N LEU A 62 -64.82 -34.02 -27.32
CA LEU A 62 -65.34 -34.77 -28.48
C LEU A 62 -64.19 -35.46 -29.25
N GLU A 63 -64.46 -36.64 -29.79
CA GLU A 63 -63.42 -37.56 -30.31
C GLU A 63 -62.84 -37.20 -31.68
N TRP A 64 -63.42 -36.21 -32.38
CA TRP A 64 -62.97 -35.76 -33.70
C TRP A 64 -61.69 -34.92 -33.65
N CYS A 65 -61.20 -34.60 -32.45
CA CYS A 65 -59.92 -33.94 -32.21
C CYS A 65 -59.09 -34.78 -31.23
N LYS A 66 -57.79 -34.97 -31.51
CA LYS A 66 -56.85 -35.73 -30.68
C LYS A 66 -55.54 -34.95 -30.52
N THR A 67 -54.81 -35.22 -29.45
CA THR A 67 -53.47 -34.64 -29.25
C THR A 67 -52.40 -35.73 -29.15
N ASN A 68 -51.16 -35.37 -29.45
CA ASN A 68 -50.01 -36.27 -29.29
C ASN A 68 -49.64 -36.52 -27.82
N LEU A 69 -50.09 -35.67 -26.90
CA LEU A 69 -49.87 -35.78 -25.45
C LEU A 69 -51.18 -35.54 -24.70
N SER A 70 -51.47 -36.37 -23.69
CA SER A 70 -52.63 -36.22 -22.80
C SER A 70 -52.30 -35.57 -21.46
N SER A 71 -51.01 -35.53 -21.10
CA SER A 71 -50.50 -34.86 -19.90
C SER A 71 -48.99 -34.65 -20.00
N VAL A 72 -48.49 -33.65 -19.30
CA VAL A 72 -47.06 -33.40 -19.13
C VAL A 72 -46.78 -33.13 -17.65
N GLY A 73 -45.67 -33.69 -17.14
CA GLY A 73 -45.17 -33.34 -15.80
C GLY A 73 -44.68 -31.89 -15.74
N THR A 74 -44.11 -31.49 -14.61
CA THR A 74 -43.52 -30.15 -14.47
C THR A 74 -42.38 -29.98 -15.48
N SER A 75 -42.41 -28.91 -16.29
CA SER A 75 -41.42 -28.65 -17.32
C SER A 75 -41.03 -27.16 -17.31
N ASP A 76 -39.73 -26.88 -17.19
CA ASP A 76 -39.20 -25.50 -17.21
C ASP A 76 -39.07 -24.92 -18.63
N LYS A 77 -39.61 -25.62 -19.64
CA LYS A 77 -39.56 -25.24 -21.05
C LYS A 77 -40.94 -25.30 -21.68
N THR A 78 -41.18 -24.45 -22.66
CA THR A 78 -42.42 -24.48 -23.47
C THR A 78 -42.56 -25.83 -24.19
N VAL A 79 -43.75 -26.43 -24.09
CA VAL A 79 -44.07 -27.72 -24.69
C VAL A 79 -45.06 -27.52 -25.83
N PHE A 80 -44.77 -28.09 -27.00
CA PHE A 80 -45.66 -28.00 -28.17
C PHE A 80 -46.65 -29.15 -28.21
N LEU A 81 -47.93 -28.84 -28.06
CA LEU A 81 -49.04 -29.78 -28.14
C LEU A 81 -49.58 -29.81 -29.57
N ARG A 82 -49.43 -30.95 -30.25
CA ARG A 82 -49.90 -31.12 -31.64
C ARG A 82 -51.31 -31.71 -31.63
N PHE A 83 -52.23 -30.99 -32.24
CA PHE A 83 -53.61 -31.40 -32.49
C PHE A 83 -53.74 -32.09 -33.84
N GLN A 84 -54.50 -33.18 -33.86
CA GLN A 84 -54.96 -33.89 -35.05
C GLN A 84 -56.47 -33.83 -35.09
N VAL A 85 -57.00 -33.17 -36.12
CA VAL A 85 -58.44 -32.98 -36.33
C VAL A 85 -58.88 -33.86 -37.50
N GLU A 86 -59.89 -34.71 -37.26
CA GLU A 86 -60.46 -35.60 -38.27
C GLU A 86 -61.38 -34.84 -39.23
N GLN A 87 -61.57 -35.34 -40.45
CA GLN A 87 -62.47 -34.74 -41.44
C GLN A 87 -63.90 -34.59 -40.87
N ASN A 88 -64.52 -33.43 -41.09
CA ASN A 88 -65.94 -33.21 -40.79
C ASN A 88 -66.77 -33.57 -42.02
N THR A 89 -67.57 -34.63 -41.92
CA THR A 89 -68.43 -35.13 -43.00
C THR A 89 -69.88 -34.65 -42.87
N THR A 90 -70.15 -33.74 -41.91
CA THR A 90 -71.49 -33.21 -41.65
C THR A 90 -71.65 -31.83 -42.26
N THR A 91 -72.87 -31.47 -42.68
CA THR A 91 -73.20 -30.16 -43.27
C THR A 91 -73.29 -29.01 -42.25
N GLN A 92 -72.79 -29.22 -41.03
CA GLN A 92 -72.70 -28.19 -40.00
C GLN A 92 -71.26 -28.04 -39.51
N SER A 93 -70.81 -26.80 -39.36
CA SER A 93 -69.52 -26.48 -38.72
C SER A 93 -69.56 -26.95 -37.27
N ARG A 94 -68.44 -27.46 -36.77
CA ARG A 94 -68.32 -27.94 -35.39
C ARG A 94 -67.18 -27.24 -34.67
N SER A 95 -67.35 -27.03 -33.37
CA SER A 95 -66.31 -26.47 -32.52
C SER A 95 -66.26 -27.16 -31.16
N GLN A 96 -65.10 -27.12 -30.52
CA GLN A 96 -64.95 -27.58 -29.15
C GLN A 96 -63.89 -26.80 -28.39
N ASP A 97 -64.05 -26.75 -27.07
CA ASP A 97 -63.08 -26.19 -26.16
C ASP A 97 -62.20 -27.32 -25.61
N VAL A 98 -60.90 -27.23 -25.83
CA VAL A 98 -59.89 -28.10 -25.21
C VAL A 98 -59.33 -27.39 -23.99
N VAL A 99 -59.44 -28.02 -22.83
CA VAL A 99 -59.00 -27.43 -21.55
C VAL A 99 -57.67 -28.04 -21.14
N ILE A 100 -56.65 -27.20 -20.99
CA ILE A 100 -55.37 -27.56 -20.39
C ILE A 100 -55.42 -27.16 -18.92
N LYS A 101 -55.42 -28.15 -18.03
CA LYS A 101 -55.62 -27.93 -16.60
C LYS A 101 -54.34 -28.21 -15.83
N SER A 102 -53.95 -27.29 -14.95
CA SER A 102 -52.81 -27.49 -14.07
C SER A 102 -53.05 -28.68 -13.13
N SER A 103 -52.03 -29.52 -13.00
CA SER A 103 -52.02 -30.65 -12.07
C SER A 103 -51.75 -30.23 -10.62
N ASP A 104 -51.12 -29.06 -10.43
CA ASP A 104 -50.68 -28.56 -9.12
C ASP A 104 -51.65 -27.51 -8.54
N ASP A 105 -52.47 -26.84 -9.38
CA ASP A 105 -53.58 -25.98 -8.95
C ASP A 105 -54.82 -26.17 -9.84
N ASN A 106 -55.85 -26.83 -9.30
CA ASN A 106 -57.08 -27.15 -10.01
C ASN A 106 -57.93 -25.93 -10.42
N SER A 107 -57.61 -24.72 -9.95
CA SER A 107 -58.27 -23.48 -10.36
C SER A 107 -57.65 -22.84 -11.61
N LEU A 108 -56.42 -23.24 -11.98
CA LEU A 108 -55.70 -22.72 -13.12
C LEU A 108 -55.89 -23.60 -14.36
N GLN A 109 -56.40 -22.99 -15.44
CA GLN A 109 -56.62 -23.64 -16.72
C GLN A 109 -56.39 -22.66 -17.88
N SER A 110 -55.96 -23.19 -19.02
CA SER A 110 -55.98 -22.48 -20.31
C SER A 110 -56.93 -23.21 -21.25
N VAL A 111 -57.79 -22.45 -21.95
CA VAL A 111 -58.77 -23.00 -22.89
C VAL A 111 -58.31 -22.69 -24.30
N ILE A 112 -58.29 -23.71 -25.16
CA ILE A 112 -57.99 -23.60 -26.59
C ILE A 112 -59.26 -23.96 -27.34
N LYS A 113 -59.78 -23.04 -28.16
CA LYS A 113 -60.94 -23.33 -29.00
C LYS A 113 -60.51 -23.89 -30.34
N ILE A 114 -61.15 -24.97 -30.77
CA ILE A 114 -60.90 -25.59 -32.07
C ILE A 114 -62.17 -25.47 -32.89
N TYR A 115 -62.08 -24.81 -34.04
CA TYR A 115 -63.16 -24.63 -35.00
C TYR A 115 -62.88 -25.46 -36.26
N GLN A 116 -63.90 -26.13 -36.78
CA GLN A 116 -63.82 -26.88 -38.03
C GLN A 116 -65.06 -26.66 -38.90
N GLU A 117 -64.82 -26.37 -40.19
CA GLU A 117 -65.85 -26.14 -41.20
C GLU A 117 -66.68 -27.40 -41.53
N ALA A 118 -67.83 -27.22 -42.18
CA ALA A 118 -68.76 -28.27 -42.62
C ALA A 118 -68.32 -28.96 -43.92
N ALA A 119 -68.80 -30.19 -44.18
CA ALA A 119 -68.76 -30.79 -45.51
C ALA A 119 -69.82 -30.17 -46.44
N GLU A 120 -69.48 -30.05 -47.72
CA GLU A 120 -70.36 -29.55 -48.78
C GLU A 120 -71.58 -30.46 -49.02
N ASP A 121 -72.74 -29.86 -49.25
CA ASP A 121 -74.00 -30.53 -49.60
C ASP A 121 -73.99 -31.01 -51.07
N PRO A 122 -74.22 -32.30 -51.39
CA PRO A 122 -74.12 -32.80 -52.76
C PRO A 122 -75.25 -32.40 -53.74
N ASP A 123 -76.34 -31.75 -53.29
CA ASP A 123 -77.57 -31.60 -54.08
C ASP A 123 -77.86 -30.19 -54.66
N ASP A 124 -76.89 -29.26 -54.72
CA ASP A 124 -77.08 -27.97 -55.42
C ASP A 124 -75.83 -27.52 -56.22
N PRO A 125 -75.79 -27.70 -57.56
CA PRO A 125 -74.59 -27.42 -58.36
C PRO A 125 -74.53 -26.02 -58.99
N ASP A 126 -75.43 -25.08 -58.71
CA ASP A 126 -75.35 -23.71 -59.27
C ASP A 126 -75.97 -22.64 -58.32
N ASP A 127 -75.26 -22.27 -57.24
CA ASP A 127 -75.51 -21.01 -56.50
C ASP A 127 -74.29 -20.07 -56.64
N PRO A 128 -74.39 -18.92 -57.35
CA PRO A 128 -73.32 -17.94 -57.48
C PRO A 128 -73.10 -17.05 -56.24
N ASP A 129 -73.84 -17.24 -55.15
CA ASP A 129 -73.73 -16.47 -53.91
C ASP A 129 -73.31 -17.36 -52.70
N ASP A 130 -72.13 -17.98 -52.76
CA ASP A 130 -71.44 -18.55 -51.58
C ASP A 130 -70.39 -17.56 -51.04
N PRO A 131 -70.73 -16.69 -50.05
CA PRO A 131 -69.76 -15.92 -49.31
C PRO A 131 -69.25 -16.80 -48.15
N ASP A 132 -67.98 -17.20 -48.21
CA ASP A 132 -67.07 -17.40 -47.06
C ASP A 132 -66.03 -18.51 -47.31
N MET A 133 -65.27 -18.45 -48.41
CA MET A 133 -63.81 -18.56 -48.21
C MET A 133 -63.38 -17.16 -47.78
N ALA A 134 -63.23 -16.95 -46.47
CA ALA A 134 -62.72 -15.69 -45.95
C ALA A 134 -61.44 -15.35 -46.71
N ASP A 135 -61.42 -14.22 -47.43
CA ASP A 135 -60.22 -13.68 -48.05
C ASP A 135 -59.17 -13.44 -46.95
N THR A 136 -58.26 -14.39 -46.76
CA THR A 136 -57.21 -14.29 -45.75
C THR A 136 -56.01 -13.53 -46.31
N LEU A 137 -55.77 -12.36 -45.73
CA LEU A 137 -54.56 -11.56 -45.90
C LEU A 137 -53.84 -11.47 -44.56
N LEU A 138 -52.64 -12.05 -44.50
CA LEU A 138 -51.88 -12.20 -43.26
C LEU A 138 -50.49 -11.60 -43.43
N VAL A 139 -50.10 -10.75 -42.49
CA VAL A 139 -48.74 -10.22 -42.35
C VAL A 139 -48.10 -10.91 -41.16
N THR A 140 -46.94 -11.52 -41.37
CA THR A 140 -46.19 -12.23 -40.34
C THR A 140 -44.75 -11.69 -40.26
N PRO A 141 -44.33 -11.11 -39.12
CA PRO A 141 -45.15 -10.80 -37.94
C PRO A 141 -46.13 -9.65 -38.21
N ALA A 142 -47.22 -9.54 -37.44
CA ALA A 142 -48.18 -8.43 -37.54
C ALA A 142 -47.73 -7.16 -36.79
N VAL A 143 -46.85 -7.32 -35.80
CA VAL A 143 -46.22 -6.24 -35.04
C VAL A 143 -44.72 -6.46 -35.04
N LEU A 144 -43.96 -5.40 -35.28
CA LEU A 144 -42.50 -5.43 -35.30
C LEU A 144 -41.93 -4.23 -34.55
N GLU A 145 -41.01 -4.49 -33.63
CA GLU A 145 -40.24 -3.44 -32.98
C GLU A 145 -38.83 -3.34 -33.57
N ILE A 146 -38.39 -2.13 -33.89
CA ILE A 146 -37.11 -1.88 -34.57
C ILE A 146 -36.26 -0.85 -33.82
N PRO A 147 -34.92 -0.92 -33.91
CA PRO A 147 -34.01 0.02 -33.27
C PRO A 147 -34.13 1.45 -33.81
N CYS A 148 -33.69 2.42 -33.01
CA CYS A 148 -33.67 3.83 -33.39
C CYS A 148 -32.85 4.11 -34.65
N LYS A 149 -31.81 3.32 -34.93
CA LYS A 149 -30.98 3.48 -36.13
C LYS A 149 -31.79 3.34 -37.43
N GLY A 150 -32.85 2.54 -37.45
CA GLY A 150 -33.56 2.17 -38.67
C GLY A 150 -32.69 1.34 -39.63
N ASP A 151 -33.32 0.57 -40.50
CA ASP A 151 -32.67 -0.22 -41.55
C ASP A 151 -33.77 -0.76 -42.49
N ASN A 152 -33.40 -1.70 -43.34
CA ASN A 152 -34.34 -2.55 -44.08
C ASN A 152 -34.71 -3.78 -43.26
N TYR A 153 -36.01 -4.07 -43.18
CA TYR A 153 -36.56 -5.20 -42.43
C TYR A 153 -37.47 -6.03 -43.32
N GLU A 154 -37.34 -7.35 -43.19
CA GLU A 154 -38.12 -8.33 -43.95
C GLU A 154 -39.35 -8.78 -43.16
N PHE A 155 -40.45 -9.01 -43.87
CA PHE A 155 -41.67 -9.61 -43.36
C PHE A 155 -42.35 -10.44 -44.43
N THR A 156 -43.21 -11.36 -44.02
CA THR A 156 -43.97 -12.21 -44.95
C THR A 156 -45.39 -11.69 -45.09
N LEU A 157 -45.85 -11.53 -46.33
CA LEU A 157 -47.24 -11.28 -46.67
C LEU A 157 -47.82 -12.51 -47.35
N ARG A 158 -48.87 -13.11 -46.77
CA ARG A 158 -49.59 -14.25 -47.35
C ARG A 158 -51.00 -13.81 -47.71
N SER A 159 -51.38 -14.06 -48.95
CA SER A 159 -52.72 -13.75 -49.47
C SER A 159 -53.29 -14.99 -50.15
N ASP A 160 -54.55 -15.31 -49.89
CA ASP A 160 -55.30 -16.29 -50.68
C ASP A 160 -56.06 -15.65 -51.85
N THR A 161 -56.02 -14.33 -51.98
CA THR A 161 -56.69 -13.58 -53.05
C THR A 161 -55.75 -12.54 -53.66
N THR A 162 -56.24 -11.71 -54.59
CA THR A 162 -55.46 -10.58 -55.09
C THR A 162 -55.34 -9.49 -54.03
N TRP A 163 -54.17 -8.89 -53.88
CA TRP A 163 -53.87 -7.87 -52.86
C TRP A 163 -53.13 -6.68 -53.45
N THR A 164 -53.22 -5.54 -52.75
CA THR A 164 -52.57 -4.27 -53.09
C THR A 164 -52.03 -3.59 -51.83
N TYR A 165 -50.86 -2.95 -51.93
CA TYR A 165 -50.31 -2.10 -50.89
C TYR A 165 -50.97 -0.71 -50.94
N GLN A 166 -51.51 -0.26 -49.81
CA GLN A 166 -52.27 0.99 -49.68
C GLN A 166 -51.42 2.17 -49.20
N GLY A 167 -50.17 1.93 -48.81
CA GLY A 167 -49.26 2.96 -48.32
C GLY A 167 -48.90 2.80 -46.84
N SER A 168 -48.07 3.74 -46.38
CA SER A 168 -47.64 3.86 -44.99
C SER A 168 -48.35 5.00 -44.30
N SER A 169 -48.68 4.85 -43.01
CA SER A 169 -49.18 5.95 -42.18
C SER A 169 -48.10 6.99 -41.83
N ALA A 170 -46.81 6.70 -42.05
CA ALA A 170 -45.73 7.60 -41.70
C ALA A 170 -44.60 7.61 -42.74
N ALA A 171 -44.16 8.80 -43.13
CA ALA A 171 -43.16 9.00 -44.20
C ALA A 171 -41.78 8.41 -43.88
N TRP A 172 -41.46 8.15 -42.62
CA TRP A 172 -40.18 7.59 -42.19
C TRP A 172 -40.10 6.06 -42.37
N CYS A 173 -41.19 5.37 -42.69
CA CYS A 173 -41.24 3.92 -42.86
C CYS A 173 -42.01 3.57 -44.13
N ASN A 174 -41.35 3.06 -45.17
CA ASN A 174 -42.01 2.75 -46.44
C ASN A 174 -41.59 1.39 -47.00
N LEU A 175 -42.48 0.78 -47.79
CA LEU A 175 -42.18 -0.44 -48.52
C LEU A 175 -41.12 -0.16 -49.60
N VAL A 176 -40.10 -1.00 -49.68
CA VAL A 176 -39.02 -0.91 -50.69
C VAL A 176 -39.10 -2.08 -51.69
N SER A 177 -40.07 -2.99 -51.52
CA SER A 177 -40.38 -4.03 -52.49
C SER A 177 -40.92 -3.42 -53.80
N GLU A 178 -40.41 -3.88 -54.95
CA GLU A 178 -40.94 -3.51 -56.27
C GLU A 178 -42.38 -3.98 -56.48
N GLN A 179 -42.82 -4.96 -55.68
CA GLN A 179 -44.13 -5.57 -55.79
C GLN A 179 -45.14 -4.87 -54.88
N LEU A 180 -45.95 -3.98 -55.47
CA LEU A 180 -47.02 -3.24 -54.75
C LEU A 180 -48.39 -3.92 -54.83
N SER A 181 -48.49 -5.04 -55.54
CA SER A 181 -49.71 -5.85 -55.68
C SER A 181 -49.35 -7.29 -56.05
N GLY A 182 -50.22 -8.25 -55.76
CA GLY A 182 -49.99 -9.66 -56.11
C GLY A 182 -51.26 -10.49 -56.15
N ASN A 183 -51.14 -11.73 -56.64
CA ASN A 183 -52.21 -12.73 -56.63
C ASN A 183 -52.12 -13.63 -55.37
N ARG A 184 -52.94 -14.67 -55.28
CA ARG A 184 -52.83 -15.75 -54.28
C ARG A 184 -51.38 -16.26 -54.19
N GLY A 185 -50.77 -16.19 -53.00
CA GLY A 185 -49.39 -16.59 -52.78
C GLY A 185 -48.78 -16.04 -51.48
N GLU A 186 -47.54 -16.43 -51.22
CA GLU A 186 -46.71 -15.93 -50.13
C GLU A 186 -45.58 -15.06 -50.70
N TYR A 187 -45.37 -13.89 -50.12
CA TYR A 187 -44.45 -12.87 -50.59
C TYR A 187 -43.49 -12.49 -49.46
N GLN A 188 -42.18 -12.52 -49.76
CA GLN A 188 -41.16 -11.93 -48.92
C GLN A 188 -41.04 -10.46 -49.27
N MET A 189 -41.32 -9.61 -48.29
CA MET A 189 -41.47 -8.18 -48.46
C MET A 189 -40.44 -7.46 -47.60
N THR A 190 -39.96 -6.31 -48.07
CA THR A 190 -39.00 -5.48 -47.32
C THR A 190 -39.54 -4.07 -47.19
N PHE A 191 -39.52 -3.53 -45.98
CA PHE A 191 -39.71 -2.10 -45.74
C PHE A 191 -38.40 -1.48 -45.23
N SER A 192 -38.25 -0.18 -45.43
CA SER A 192 -37.13 0.60 -44.92
C SER A 192 -37.64 1.63 -43.92
N ALA A 193 -36.95 1.75 -42.80
CA ALA A 193 -37.20 2.76 -41.78
C ALA A 193 -36.01 3.72 -41.67
N GLU A 194 -36.29 5.02 -41.70
CA GLU A 194 -35.30 6.06 -41.43
C GLU A 194 -34.88 6.05 -39.95
N PRO A 195 -33.66 6.51 -39.62
CA PRO A 195 -33.25 6.70 -38.23
C PRO A 195 -34.22 7.61 -37.46
N SER A 196 -34.57 7.23 -36.23
CA SER A 196 -35.27 8.07 -35.26
C SER A 196 -34.29 8.92 -34.48
N LYS A 197 -34.60 10.21 -34.34
CA LYS A 197 -33.90 11.16 -33.46
C LYS A 197 -34.75 11.61 -32.28
N TYR A 198 -35.85 10.91 -32.02
CA TYR A 198 -36.79 11.24 -30.96
C TYR A 198 -36.47 10.46 -29.69
N THR A 199 -36.67 11.10 -28.54
CA THR A 199 -36.53 10.48 -27.20
C THR A 199 -37.72 9.59 -26.83
N GLU A 200 -38.74 9.56 -27.67
CA GLU A 200 -39.94 8.73 -27.52
C GLU A 200 -40.06 7.77 -28.71
N ALA A 201 -40.72 6.63 -28.49
CA ALA A 201 -41.00 5.69 -29.56
C ALA A 201 -41.99 6.29 -30.58
N ARG A 202 -41.89 5.87 -31.84
CA ARG A 202 -42.81 6.29 -32.92
C ARG A 202 -43.34 5.09 -33.68
N THR A 203 -44.60 5.16 -34.13
CA THR A 203 -45.27 4.04 -34.81
C THR A 203 -45.63 4.35 -36.26
N ALA A 204 -45.57 3.33 -37.12
CA ALA A 204 -46.01 3.36 -38.52
C ALA A 204 -46.86 2.13 -38.82
N LEU A 205 -47.81 2.27 -39.74
CA LEU A 205 -48.71 1.20 -40.15
C LEU A 205 -48.59 1.02 -41.67
N LEU A 206 -48.08 -0.13 -42.11
CA LEU A 206 -48.13 -0.50 -43.53
C LEU A 206 -49.43 -1.24 -43.79
N THR A 207 -50.24 -0.71 -44.70
CA THR A 207 -51.60 -1.23 -44.95
C THR A 207 -51.64 -2.00 -46.26
N PHE A 208 -52.18 -3.21 -46.22
CA PHE A 208 -52.41 -4.07 -47.38
C PHE A 208 -53.90 -4.39 -47.48
N LYS A 209 -54.41 -4.51 -48.71
CA LYS A 209 -55.84 -4.64 -48.97
C LYS A 209 -56.13 -5.70 -50.04
N THR A 210 -57.10 -6.57 -49.80
CA THR A 210 -57.58 -7.53 -50.80
C THR A 210 -58.57 -6.93 -51.79
N SER A 211 -58.91 -7.67 -52.86
CA SER A 211 -59.96 -7.27 -53.82
C SER A 211 -61.36 -7.13 -53.21
N ASN A 212 -61.66 -7.81 -52.10
CA ASN A 212 -62.95 -7.71 -51.41
C ASN A 212 -62.89 -6.83 -50.14
N ASP A 213 -61.96 -5.88 -50.08
CA ASP A 213 -61.81 -4.88 -49.03
C ASP A 213 -61.31 -5.37 -47.64
N SER A 214 -60.81 -6.60 -47.51
CA SER A 214 -60.13 -7.06 -46.28
C SER A 214 -58.77 -6.38 -46.10
N LEU A 215 -58.49 -5.90 -44.89
CA LEU A 215 -57.24 -5.19 -44.56
C LEU A 215 -56.31 -6.04 -43.69
N ALA A 216 -55.02 -6.00 -44.01
CA ALA A 216 -53.96 -6.52 -43.15
C ALA A 216 -52.95 -5.40 -42.87
N TYR A 217 -52.42 -5.41 -41.65
CA TYR A 217 -51.52 -4.37 -41.17
C TYR A 217 -50.21 -4.97 -40.68
N LEU A 218 -49.12 -4.27 -40.98
CA LEU A 218 -47.89 -4.38 -40.21
C LEU A 218 -47.77 -3.12 -39.35
N GLU A 219 -47.84 -3.28 -38.03
CA GLU A 219 -47.54 -2.23 -37.07
C GLU A 219 -46.04 -2.24 -36.75
N ILE A 220 -45.34 -1.15 -37.06
CA ILE A 220 -43.92 -0.97 -36.78
C ILE A 220 -43.76 0.06 -35.67
N THR A 221 -43.15 -0.33 -34.55
CA THR A 221 -42.76 0.58 -33.48
C THR A 221 -41.25 0.76 -33.51
N GLN A 222 -40.79 1.97 -33.82
CA GLN A 222 -39.37 2.31 -33.73
C GLN A 222 -39.04 2.84 -32.34
N ARG A 223 -38.06 2.20 -31.70
CA ARG A 223 -37.61 2.52 -30.35
C ARG A 223 -37.00 3.94 -30.25
N PRO A 224 -37.01 4.56 -29.06
CA PRO A 224 -36.38 5.86 -28.82
C PRO A 224 -34.90 5.88 -29.18
N LEU A 225 -34.36 7.08 -29.45
CA LEU A 225 -32.94 7.31 -29.70
C LEU A 225 -32.09 6.86 -28.49
N GLY A 226 -31.39 5.73 -28.67
CA GLY A 226 -30.55 5.12 -27.65
C GLY A 226 -30.56 3.61 -27.72
N ILE A 227 -30.05 3.00 -26.66
CA ILE A 227 -29.97 1.55 -26.44
C ILE A 227 -30.93 1.22 -25.30
N SER A 228 -31.97 0.42 -25.58
CA SER A 228 -33.03 0.11 -24.62
C SER A 228 -33.22 -1.40 -24.39
N VAL A 229 -32.64 -2.22 -25.25
CA VAL A 229 -32.66 -3.68 -25.16
C VAL A 229 -31.30 -4.24 -25.59
N VAL A 230 -31.02 -5.49 -25.22
CA VAL A 230 -29.76 -6.18 -25.57
C VAL A 230 -29.53 -6.23 -27.08
N GLU A 231 -30.59 -6.37 -27.87
CA GLU A 231 -30.52 -6.33 -29.34
C GLU A 231 -29.93 -5.00 -29.86
N ASP A 232 -30.32 -3.85 -29.27
CA ASP A 232 -29.79 -2.55 -29.64
C ASP A 232 -28.27 -2.49 -29.36
N LEU A 233 -27.85 -3.02 -28.21
CA LEU A 233 -26.43 -3.06 -27.82
C LEU A 233 -25.60 -3.94 -28.78
N LEU A 234 -26.15 -5.08 -29.21
CA LEU A 234 -25.52 -5.98 -30.19
C LEU A 234 -25.35 -5.28 -31.55
N LEU A 235 -26.37 -4.59 -32.03
CA LEU A 235 -26.32 -3.85 -33.29
C LEU A 235 -25.33 -2.68 -33.22
N PHE A 236 -25.34 -1.92 -32.12
CA PHE A 236 -24.37 -0.85 -31.88
C PHE A 236 -22.93 -1.40 -31.85
N ARG A 237 -22.68 -2.49 -31.12
CA ARG A 237 -21.38 -3.17 -31.10
C ARG A 237 -20.95 -3.55 -32.51
N ASP A 238 -21.83 -4.15 -33.29
CA ASP A 238 -21.52 -4.64 -34.63
C ASP A 238 -21.24 -3.48 -35.60
N ASP A 239 -21.94 -2.36 -35.46
CA ASP A 239 -21.65 -1.14 -36.21
C ASP A 239 -20.27 -0.55 -35.87
N VAL A 240 -19.93 -0.47 -34.58
CA VAL A 240 -18.59 -0.04 -34.14
C VAL A 240 -17.52 -0.97 -34.72
N ASN A 241 -17.72 -2.28 -34.58
CA ASN A 241 -16.75 -3.29 -35.01
C ASN A 241 -16.60 -3.37 -36.53
N ALA A 242 -17.62 -2.97 -37.29
CA ALA A 242 -17.61 -2.91 -38.74
C ALA A 242 -17.24 -1.53 -39.31
N PHE A 243 -16.78 -0.58 -38.48
CA PHE A 243 -16.44 0.80 -38.90
C PHE A 243 -17.60 1.54 -39.58
N ARG A 244 -18.84 1.25 -39.17
CA ARG A 244 -20.03 1.90 -39.73
C ARG A 244 -20.25 3.28 -39.13
N ASP A 245 -21.06 4.09 -39.81
CA ASP A 245 -21.46 5.40 -39.32
C ASP A 245 -22.30 5.27 -38.05
N LEU A 246 -21.84 5.88 -36.96
CA LEU A 246 -22.49 5.84 -35.65
C LEU A 246 -23.49 6.98 -35.44
N ARG A 247 -23.54 7.98 -36.35
CA ARG A 247 -24.49 9.08 -36.25
C ARG A 247 -25.94 8.63 -36.07
N PRO A 248 -26.44 7.52 -36.64
CA PRO A 248 -27.80 7.05 -36.37
C PRO A 248 -28.10 6.79 -34.88
N TRP A 249 -27.11 6.37 -34.10
CA TRP A 249 -27.24 6.10 -32.65
C TRP A 249 -27.10 7.35 -31.78
N MET A 250 -26.61 8.46 -32.35
CA MET A 250 -26.23 9.67 -31.61
C MET A 250 -27.33 10.73 -31.60
N ASP A 251 -27.39 11.50 -30.52
CA ASP A 251 -28.13 12.76 -30.44
C ASP A 251 -27.37 13.92 -31.12
N SER A 252 -27.86 15.16 -30.93
CA SER A 252 -27.23 16.36 -31.48
C SER A 252 -25.85 16.65 -30.88
N ASP A 253 -25.56 16.12 -29.70
CA ASP A 253 -24.32 16.33 -28.95
C ASP A 253 -23.31 15.19 -29.19
N SER A 254 -23.60 14.29 -30.14
CA SER A 254 -22.80 13.10 -30.45
C SER A 254 -22.76 12.08 -29.30
N THR A 255 -23.85 11.99 -28.54
CA THR A 255 -24.02 11.08 -27.40
C THR A 255 -24.92 9.90 -27.74
N ILE A 256 -24.47 8.70 -27.36
CA ILE A 256 -25.23 7.46 -27.36
C ILE A 256 -25.69 7.22 -25.93
N HIS A 257 -27.00 7.04 -25.74
CA HIS A 257 -27.61 6.87 -24.42
C HIS A 257 -28.04 5.43 -24.17
N LEU A 258 -27.71 4.91 -23.00
CA LEU A 258 -28.40 3.78 -22.43
C LEU A 258 -29.73 4.28 -21.80
N LEU A 259 -30.83 3.56 -22.06
CA LEU A 259 -32.18 3.95 -21.66
C LEU A 259 -32.81 3.01 -20.63
N SER A 260 -32.13 1.91 -20.32
CA SER A 260 -32.58 0.87 -19.40
C SER A 260 -31.38 0.03 -18.93
N ASP A 261 -31.56 -0.70 -17.83
CA ASP A 261 -30.61 -1.72 -17.42
C ASP A 261 -30.65 -2.90 -18.41
N LEU A 262 -29.50 -3.52 -18.68
CA LEU A 262 -29.37 -4.61 -19.65
C LEU A 262 -28.82 -5.88 -19.02
N ASP A 263 -29.45 -7.02 -19.33
CA ASP A 263 -28.98 -8.35 -18.91
C ASP A 263 -28.38 -9.13 -20.09
N LEU A 264 -27.08 -9.40 -20.04
CA LEU A 264 -26.35 -10.14 -21.08
C LEU A 264 -26.34 -11.66 -20.87
N SER A 265 -27.16 -12.22 -19.98
CA SER A 265 -27.23 -13.66 -19.66
C SER A 265 -27.46 -14.56 -20.88
N SER A 266 -28.09 -14.06 -21.94
CA SER A 266 -28.27 -14.76 -23.22
C SER A 266 -27.01 -14.88 -24.07
N ILE A 267 -25.92 -14.19 -23.71
CA ILE A 267 -24.68 -14.11 -24.47
C ILE A 267 -23.55 -14.81 -23.68
N PRO A 268 -23.23 -16.08 -23.99
CA PRO A 268 -22.29 -16.86 -23.20
C PRO A 268 -20.84 -16.36 -23.27
N ASN A 269 -20.47 -15.71 -24.38
CA ASN A 269 -19.16 -15.09 -24.57
C ASN A 269 -19.28 -13.79 -25.36
N TRP A 270 -19.09 -12.66 -24.68
CA TRP A 270 -19.18 -11.33 -25.24
C TRP A 270 -18.02 -11.04 -26.20
N THR A 271 -18.36 -10.45 -27.35
CA THR A 271 -17.38 -9.79 -28.22
C THR A 271 -17.33 -8.31 -27.83
N PRO A 272 -16.15 -7.74 -27.51
CA PRO A 272 -16.06 -6.36 -27.08
C PRO A 272 -16.57 -5.33 -28.12
N ILE A 273 -17.04 -4.18 -27.64
CA ILE A 273 -17.30 -2.99 -28.46
C ILE A 273 -15.97 -2.30 -28.74
N GLY A 274 -15.56 -2.25 -30.01
CA GLY A 274 -14.22 -1.82 -30.40
C GLY A 274 -13.19 -2.96 -30.24
N LEU A 275 -12.49 -3.30 -31.32
CA LEU A 275 -11.62 -4.46 -31.41
C LEU A 275 -10.14 -4.04 -31.47
N HIS A 276 -9.36 -4.48 -30.47
CA HIS A 276 -7.90 -4.38 -30.49
C HIS A 276 -7.30 -5.63 -31.15
N THR A 277 -7.08 -5.56 -32.46
CA THR A 277 -6.62 -6.72 -33.26
C THR A 277 -5.12 -6.67 -33.57
N ASN A 278 -4.54 -5.46 -33.66
CA ASN A 278 -3.15 -5.28 -34.07
C ASN A 278 -2.18 -5.17 -32.89
N ALA A 279 -0.94 -5.63 -33.05
CA ALA A 279 0.12 -5.44 -32.04
C ALA A 279 0.53 -3.96 -31.88
N MET A 280 0.38 -3.15 -32.93
CA MET A 280 0.59 -1.71 -32.87
C MET A 280 -0.64 -1.03 -32.27
N LEU A 281 -0.47 -0.43 -31.09
CA LEU A 281 -1.50 0.30 -30.34
C LEU A 281 -2.28 1.32 -31.18
N PHE A 282 -1.60 1.99 -32.12
CA PHE A 282 -2.16 3.09 -32.92
C PHE A 282 -2.65 2.70 -34.31
N ASN A 283 -2.79 1.40 -34.58
CA ASN A 283 -3.20 0.92 -35.90
C ASN A 283 -4.63 1.37 -36.26
N GLU A 284 -4.82 1.80 -37.51
CA GLU A 284 -6.12 2.23 -38.04
C GLU A 284 -7.13 1.10 -38.22
N ASN A 285 -6.68 -0.17 -38.22
CA ASN A 285 -7.55 -1.36 -38.25
C ASN A 285 -8.10 -1.75 -36.87
N ASN A 286 -7.74 -1.04 -35.80
CA ASN A 286 -8.41 -1.20 -34.51
C ASN A 286 -9.72 -0.39 -34.54
N SER A 287 -10.87 -1.05 -34.34
CA SER A 287 -12.14 -0.34 -34.29
C SER A 287 -12.34 0.32 -32.93
N SER A 288 -12.95 1.51 -32.94
CA SER A 288 -13.27 2.29 -31.75
C SER A 288 -14.61 2.97 -31.96
N MET A 289 -15.36 3.18 -30.88
CA MET A 289 -16.47 4.11 -30.92
C MET A 289 -15.98 5.55 -31.13
N ALA A 290 -16.90 6.43 -31.51
CA ALA A 290 -16.71 7.87 -31.54
C ALA A 290 -17.80 8.55 -30.68
N GLY A 291 -17.56 9.78 -30.24
CA GLY A 291 -18.50 10.53 -29.42
C GLY A 291 -18.49 10.11 -27.95
N VAL A 292 -19.66 10.22 -27.31
CA VAL A 292 -19.88 9.91 -25.90
C VAL A 292 -20.80 8.71 -25.78
N PHE A 293 -20.41 7.69 -25.01
CA PHE A 293 -21.32 6.65 -24.54
C PHE A 293 -21.72 6.99 -23.11
N ASN A 294 -22.98 7.38 -22.92
CA ASN A 294 -23.55 7.73 -21.63
C ASN A 294 -24.43 6.60 -21.12
N GLY A 295 -23.99 5.93 -20.06
CA GLY A 295 -24.74 4.90 -19.38
C GLY A 295 -25.97 5.43 -18.64
N ASN A 296 -26.11 6.75 -18.43
CA ASN A 296 -27.24 7.37 -17.74
C ASN A 296 -27.51 6.75 -16.35
N ASN A 297 -26.48 6.29 -15.66
CA ASN A 297 -26.51 5.54 -14.39
C ASN A 297 -27.20 4.16 -14.47
N HIS A 298 -27.41 3.62 -15.66
CA HIS A 298 -27.91 2.26 -15.84
C HIS A 298 -26.84 1.20 -15.59
N THR A 299 -27.32 -0.01 -15.34
CA THR A 299 -26.50 -1.18 -15.04
C THR A 299 -26.52 -2.17 -16.18
N ILE A 300 -25.37 -2.78 -16.47
CA ILE A 300 -25.27 -3.97 -17.31
C ILE A 300 -24.87 -5.15 -16.42
N SER A 301 -25.62 -6.25 -16.55
CA SER A 301 -25.46 -7.49 -15.78
C SER A 301 -25.06 -8.67 -16.69
N ASN A 302 -24.50 -9.70 -16.07
CA ASN A 302 -24.16 -10.99 -16.67
C ASN A 302 -23.24 -10.94 -17.91
N LEU A 303 -22.44 -9.88 -18.04
CA LEU A 303 -21.34 -9.85 -19.02
C LEU A 303 -20.42 -11.05 -18.79
N SER A 304 -20.17 -11.88 -19.80
CA SER A 304 -19.28 -13.04 -19.71
C SER A 304 -18.24 -13.03 -20.82
N ILE A 305 -16.95 -13.03 -20.48
CA ILE A 305 -15.85 -13.26 -21.43
C ILE A 305 -14.99 -14.40 -20.90
N THR A 306 -15.05 -15.55 -21.57
CA THR A 306 -14.30 -16.77 -21.20
C THR A 306 -13.11 -17.05 -22.10
N GLN A 307 -13.09 -16.44 -23.29
CA GLN A 307 -12.02 -16.54 -24.26
C GLN A 307 -12.01 -15.33 -25.19
N THR A 308 -10.82 -14.96 -25.67
CA THR A 308 -10.64 -13.88 -26.64
C THR A 308 -9.40 -14.14 -27.49
N SER A 309 -9.50 -13.83 -28.78
CA SER A 309 -8.36 -13.73 -29.70
C SER A 309 -7.82 -12.30 -29.80
N TYR A 310 -8.49 -11.33 -29.16
CA TYR A 310 -8.13 -9.92 -29.17
C TYR A 310 -7.09 -9.60 -28.09
N ARG A 311 -6.43 -8.45 -28.25
CA ARG A 311 -5.44 -7.92 -27.29
C ARG A 311 -6.08 -7.16 -26.13
N SER A 312 -7.40 -7.00 -26.16
CA SER A 312 -8.14 -6.29 -25.12
C SER A 312 -9.47 -7.00 -24.81
N ALA A 313 -9.88 -6.97 -23.54
CA ALA A 313 -11.13 -7.55 -23.07
C ALA A 313 -11.85 -6.58 -22.11
N GLY A 314 -13.17 -6.52 -22.24
CA GLY A 314 -14.07 -5.63 -21.49
C GLY A 314 -15.41 -5.50 -22.20
N LEU A 315 -16.35 -4.75 -21.62
CA LEU A 315 -17.55 -4.33 -22.37
C LEU A 315 -17.11 -3.61 -23.66
N PHE A 316 -16.20 -2.64 -23.49
CA PHE A 316 -15.44 -2.03 -24.56
C PHE A 316 -14.05 -2.66 -24.65
N GLY A 317 -13.61 -3.04 -25.85
CA GLY A 317 -12.28 -3.62 -26.03
C GLY A 317 -11.24 -2.51 -26.21
N TYR A 318 -11.46 -1.63 -27.18
CA TYR A 318 -10.56 -0.56 -27.55
C TYR A 318 -11.32 0.75 -27.74
N VAL A 319 -10.91 1.79 -27.02
CA VAL A 319 -11.53 3.12 -27.05
C VAL A 319 -10.46 4.16 -27.30
N LYS A 320 -10.62 4.95 -28.36
CA LYS A 320 -9.68 5.99 -28.78
C LYS A 320 -10.40 7.32 -28.94
N LYS A 321 -9.96 8.35 -28.20
CA LYS A 321 -10.48 9.74 -28.28
C LYS A 321 -12.00 9.86 -28.07
N ALA A 322 -12.59 8.92 -27.34
CA ALA A 322 -14.02 8.89 -27.04
C ALA A 322 -14.24 8.85 -25.52
N ARG A 323 -15.48 9.09 -25.08
CA ARG A 323 -15.84 9.20 -23.67
C ARG A 323 -16.87 8.15 -23.26
N ILE A 324 -16.63 7.44 -22.17
CA ILE A 324 -17.61 6.56 -21.52
C ILE A 324 -17.96 7.18 -20.17
N GLN A 325 -19.23 7.26 -19.82
CA GLN A 325 -19.62 7.78 -18.51
C GLN A 325 -20.84 7.11 -17.90
N ASP A 326 -20.98 7.26 -16.58
CA ASP A 326 -22.19 6.99 -15.81
C ASP A 326 -22.75 5.57 -16.02
N LEU A 327 -21.88 4.57 -15.89
CA LEU A 327 -22.20 3.16 -16.21
C LEU A 327 -21.74 2.22 -15.10
N THR A 328 -22.62 1.30 -14.71
CA THR A 328 -22.29 0.23 -13.74
C THR A 328 -22.25 -1.13 -14.42
N LEU A 329 -21.19 -1.90 -14.17
CA LEU A 329 -21.15 -3.35 -14.39
C LEU A 329 -21.23 -4.06 -13.04
N ASP A 330 -22.32 -4.78 -12.84
CA ASP A 330 -22.60 -5.38 -11.53
C ASP A 330 -21.76 -6.64 -11.22
N GLN A 331 -21.96 -7.18 -10.04
CA GLN A 331 -21.28 -8.36 -9.51
C GLN A 331 -21.45 -9.65 -10.32
N SER A 332 -22.47 -9.72 -11.20
CA SER A 332 -22.69 -10.88 -12.06
C SER A 332 -21.79 -10.89 -13.31
N CYS A 333 -21.12 -9.77 -13.60
CA CYS A 333 -20.20 -9.65 -14.71
C CYS A 333 -18.87 -10.40 -14.43
N SER A 334 -18.37 -11.12 -15.42
CA SER A 334 -17.14 -11.91 -15.31
C SER A 334 -16.28 -11.91 -16.59
N ILE A 335 -14.96 -11.77 -16.38
CA ILE A 335 -13.94 -11.94 -17.42
C ILE A 335 -12.94 -12.98 -16.90
N THR A 336 -13.00 -14.21 -17.40
CA THR A 336 -12.14 -15.31 -16.96
C THR A 336 -11.38 -15.90 -18.14
N ILE A 337 -10.09 -15.62 -18.24
CA ILE A 337 -9.26 -16.00 -19.40
C ILE A 337 -8.00 -16.72 -18.94
N VAL A 338 -7.66 -17.82 -19.62
CA VAL A 338 -6.37 -18.50 -19.48
C VAL A 338 -5.46 -17.99 -20.59
N THR A 339 -4.32 -17.40 -20.23
CA THR A 339 -3.38 -16.79 -21.17
C THR A 339 -2.16 -17.68 -21.44
N ASP A 340 -1.75 -17.70 -22.70
CA ASP A 340 -0.48 -18.34 -23.11
C ASP A 340 0.72 -17.47 -22.72
N GLN A 341 1.93 -18.05 -22.68
CA GLN A 341 3.16 -17.38 -22.23
C GLN A 341 3.46 -16.05 -22.95
N TYR A 342 3.10 -15.90 -24.22
CA TYR A 342 3.40 -14.72 -25.04
C TYR A 342 2.16 -13.90 -25.41
N GLN A 343 1.01 -14.17 -24.79
CA GLN A 343 -0.23 -13.45 -25.09
C GLN A 343 -0.25 -12.09 -24.36
N THR A 344 -0.22 -11.01 -25.13
CA THR A 344 -0.49 -9.65 -24.63
C THR A 344 -2.00 -9.45 -24.53
N LEU A 345 -2.49 -9.06 -23.36
CA LEU A 345 -3.91 -8.86 -23.10
C LEU A 345 -4.13 -7.78 -22.03
N SER A 346 -4.86 -6.72 -22.39
CA SER A 346 -5.33 -5.69 -21.47
C SER A 346 -6.80 -5.93 -21.15
N ALA A 347 -7.10 -6.32 -19.90
CA ALA A 347 -8.45 -6.64 -19.44
C ALA A 347 -8.94 -5.59 -18.45
N GLY A 348 -10.06 -4.95 -18.77
CA GLY A 348 -10.82 -4.13 -17.84
C GLY A 348 -12.31 -4.35 -17.98
N GLY A 349 -13.05 -4.23 -16.88
CA GLY A 349 -14.50 -4.47 -16.89
C GLY A 349 -15.20 -3.54 -17.87
N ILE A 350 -14.98 -2.23 -17.69
CA ILE A 350 -15.53 -1.20 -18.58
C ILE A 350 -14.77 -1.20 -19.91
N CYS A 351 -13.43 -1.08 -19.87
CA CYS A 351 -12.61 -0.92 -21.05
C CYS A 351 -11.34 -1.76 -21.00
N GLY A 352 -11.00 -2.48 -22.07
CA GLY A 352 -9.70 -3.14 -22.17
C GLY A 352 -8.55 -2.15 -22.35
N THR A 353 -8.62 -1.28 -23.36
CA THR A 353 -7.59 -0.26 -23.67
C THR A 353 -8.21 1.10 -23.99
N LEU A 354 -7.79 2.14 -23.27
CA LEU A 354 -8.20 3.53 -23.43
C LEU A 354 -7.04 4.40 -23.95
N LEU A 355 -7.21 5.06 -25.11
CA LEU A 355 -6.21 5.92 -25.75
C LEU A 355 -6.69 7.37 -25.94
N GLY A 356 -6.16 8.32 -25.17
CA GLY A 356 -6.52 9.75 -25.22
C GLY A 356 -8.01 10.05 -25.05
N GLY A 357 -8.77 9.11 -24.47
CA GLY A 357 -10.20 9.24 -24.18
C GLY A 357 -10.47 9.44 -22.69
N THR A 358 -11.75 9.44 -22.31
CA THR A 358 -12.16 9.62 -20.91
C THR A 358 -13.11 8.51 -20.46
N ILE A 359 -12.91 7.99 -19.26
CA ILE A 359 -13.90 7.16 -18.55
C ILE A 359 -14.24 7.90 -17.25
N SER A 360 -15.51 8.19 -16.99
CA SER A 360 -15.90 8.95 -15.80
C SER A 360 -17.20 8.49 -15.15
N GLY A 361 -17.28 8.42 -13.82
CA GLY A 361 -18.52 7.99 -13.15
C GLY A 361 -18.88 6.53 -13.45
N CYS A 362 -17.89 5.68 -13.71
CA CYS A 362 -18.10 4.27 -14.05
C CYS A 362 -17.70 3.36 -12.89
N HIS A 363 -18.46 2.28 -12.71
CA HIS A 363 -18.32 1.38 -11.57
C HIS A 363 -18.24 -0.08 -12.00
N PHE A 364 -17.26 -0.82 -11.48
CA PHE A 364 -17.12 -2.26 -11.71
C PHE A 364 -17.22 -3.04 -10.41
N GLN A 365 -18.14 -3.99 -10.35
CA GLN A 365 -18.41 -4.81 -9.16
C GLN A 365 -18.20 -6.31 -9.41
N GLY A 366 -17.87 -6.69 -10.65
CA GLY A 366 -17.75 -8.07 -11.11
C GLY A 366 -16.43 -8.76 -10.75
N THR A 367 -16.12 -9.82 -11.49
CA THR A 367 -14.86 -10.58 -11.33
C THR A 367 -14.03 -10.58 -12.60
N ILE A 368 -12.76 -10.20 -12.51
CA ILE A 368 -11.77 -10.40 -13.58
C ILE A 368 -10.72 -11.38 -13.08
N ARG A 369 -10.50 -12.47 -13.82
CA ARG A 369 -9.55 -13.53 -13.47
C ARG A 369 -8.73 -13.94 -14.69
N LEU A 370 -7.50 -13.43 -14.76
CA LEU A 370 -6.50 -13.87 -15.72
C LEU A 370 -5.57 -14.91 -15.06
N THR A 371 -5.41 -16.05 -15.74
CA THR A 371 -4.49 -17.11 -15.32
C THR A 371 -3.53 -17.50 -16.44
N GLY A 372 -2.57 -18.38 -16.15
CA GLY A 372 -1.55 -18.80 -17.11
C GLY A 372 -0.16 -18.23 -16.81
N LEU A 373 0.63 -18.05 -17.85
CA LEU A 373 2.07 -17.77 -17.79
C LEU A 373 2.49 -16.45 -18.46
N SER A 374 1.55 -15.65 -18.98
CA SER A 374 1.91 -14.37 -19.61
C SER A 374 2.49 -13.37 -18.62
N THR A 375 3.48 -12.61 -19.08
CA THR A 375 4.09 -11.48 -18.38
C THR A 375 3.76 -10.13 -19.02
N THR A 376 2.92 -10.12 -20.06
CA THR A 376 2.56 -8.92 -20.85
C THR A 376 1.07 -8.61 -20.80
N THR A 377 0.39 -9.08 -19.77
CA THR A 377 -1.01 -8.70 -19.53
C THR A 377 -1.09 -7.29 -18.96
N ALA A 378 -2.30 -6.80 -18.72
CA ALA A 378 -2.61 -5.74 -17.77
C ALA A 378 -4.05 -5.95 -17.30
N THR A 379 -4.31 -5.81 -16.01
CA THR A 379 -5.64 -6.07 -15.46
C THR A 379 -6.06 -4.96 -14.53
N GLY A 380 -7.19 -4.31 -14.82
CA GLY A 380 -7.83 -3.32 -13.94
C GLY A 380 -9.34 -3.55 -13.88
N GLY A 381 -10.02 -3.12 -12.82
CA GLY A 381 -11.49 -3.22 -12.76
C GLY A 381 -12.18 -2.32 -13.77
N ILE A 382 -11.67 -1.10 -13.95
CA ILE A 382 -12.22 -0.14 -14.93
C ILE A 382 -11.52 -0.30 -16.27
N ALA A 383 -10.18 -0.21 -16.28
CA ALA A 383 -9.38 -0.23 -17.50
C ALA A 383 -8.21 -1.24 -17.42
N GLY A 384 -7.98 -2.03 -18.46
CA GLY A 384 -6.75 -2.83 -18.54
C GLY A 384 -5.52 -1.94 -18.70
N GLU A 385 -5.55 -1.09 -19.74
CA GLU A 385 -4.48 -0.14 -20.05
C GLU A 385 -5.05 1.24 -20.37
N ILE A 386 -4.43 2.28 -19.81
CA ILE A 386 -4.72 3.69 -20.06
C ILE A 386 -3.46 4.32 -20.66
N ASN A 387 -3.56 4.91 -21.85
CA ASN A 387 -2.41 5.47 -22.54
C ASN A 387 -2.79 6.73 -23.34
N THR A 388 -1.77 7.49 -23.73
CA THR A 388 -1.92 8.62 -24.64
C THR A 388 -2.38 8.19 -26.03
N ASP A 389 -2.98 9.11 -26.78
CA ASP A 389 -3.21 8.90 -28.21
C ASP A 389 -1.92 9.15 -29.06
N VAL A 390 -2.03 8.99 -30.38
CA VAL A 390 -0.95 9.29 -31.35
C VAL A 390 -0.44 10.74 -31.30
N SER A 391 -1.22 11.64 -30.73
CA SER A 391 -0.94 13.06 -30.60
C SER A 391 -0.41 13.41 -29.20
N HIS A 392 -0.13 12.40 -28.36
CA HIS A 392 0.30 12.54 -26.96
C HIS A 392 -0.73 13.21 -26.05
N ASN A 393 -2.02 13.18 -26.40
CA ASN A 393 -3.08 13.60 -25.49
C ASN A 393 -3.33 12.52 -24.46
N ALA A 394 -3.28 12.89 -23.18
CA ALA A 394 -3.54 12.00 -22.05
C ALA A 394 -4.96 11.43 -22.08
N ALA A 395 -5.09 10.14 -21.77
CA ALA A 395 -6.37 9.60 -21.34
C ALA A 395 -6.64 9.95 -19.86
N VAL A 396 -7.91 9.97 -19.48
CA VAL A 396 -8.34 10.29 -18.11
C VAL A 396 -9.35 9.26 -17.62
N VAL A 397 -9.11 8.69 -16.45
CA VAL A 397 -10.10 7.91 -15.69
C VAL A 397 -10.42 8.68 -14.42
N SER A 398 -11.66 9.14 -14.26
CA SER A 398 -12.05 10.02 -13.17
C SER A 398 -13.32 9.58 -12.46
N GLU A 399 -13.45 9.77 -11.15
CA GLU A 399 -14.71 9.48 -10.43
C GLU A 399 -15.21 8.04 -10.64
N CYS A 400 -14.29 7.09 -10.82
CA CYS A 400 -14.61 5.69 -11.06
C CYS A 400 -14.34 4.85 -9.81
N SER A 401 -15.06 3.73 -9.68
CA SER A 401 -14.79 2.81 -8.56
C SER A 401 -14.78 1.33 -8.95
N ASN A 402 -13.93 0.58 -8.24
CA ASN A 402 -13.94 -0.87 -8.26
C ASN A 402 -14.35 -1.41 -6.88
N SER A 403 -15.40 -2.22 -6.83
CA SER A 403 -15.77 -3.03 -5.66
C SER A 403 -15.66 -4.54 -5.93
N GLY A 404 -15.18 -4.91 -7.12
CA GLY A 404 -15.10 -6.28 -7.60
C GLY A 404 -13.83 -7.03 -7.20
N THR A 405 -13.71 -8.28 -7.68
CA THR A 405 -12.52 -9.13 -7.50
C THR A 405 -11.66 -9.11 -8.76
N ILE A 406 -10.43 -8.63 -8.63
CA ILE A 406 -9.46 -8.54 -9.73
C ILE A 406 -8.27 -9.46 -9.43
N GLN A 407 -8.19 -10.58 -10.15
CA GLN A 407 -7.08 -11.51 -10.11
C GLN A 407 -6.32 -11.49 -11.44
N GLY A 408 -5.13 -10.88 -11.45
CA GLY A 408 -4.32 -10.74 -12.67
C GLY A 408 -2.92 -11.36 -12.55
N LEU A 409 -2.15 -11.29 -13.64
CA LEU A 409 -0.76 -11.75 -13.68
C LEU A 409 0.20 -10.57 -13.42
N TYR A 410 0.42 -9.74 -14.43
CA TYR A 410 1.31 -8.57 -14.38
C TYR A 410 0.90 -7.55 -15.44
N PRO A 411 0.79 -6.24 -15.13
CA PRO A 411 0.52 -5.60 -13.83
C PRO A 411 -0.98 -5.66 -13.49
N VAL A 412 -1.31 -5.45 -12.20
CA VAL A 412 -2.68 -5.59 -11.68
C VAL A 412 -3.06 -4.40 -10.79
N GLY A 413 -4.14 -3.70 -11.15
CA GLY A 413 -4.72 -2.63 -10.35
C GLY A 413 -6.20 -2.86 -10.07
N GLY A 414 -6.77 -2.18 -9.07
CA GLY A 414 -8.23 -2.16 -8.88
C GLY A 414 -8.95 -1.27 -9.88
N VAL A 415 -8.39 -0.11 -10.23
CA VAL A 415 -8.94 0.76 -11.27
C VAL A 415 -8.29 0.45 -12.62
N ALA A 416 -6.95 0.45 -12.68
CA ALA A 416 -6.21 0.28 -13.93
C ALA A 416 -5.05 -0.71 -13.82
N GLY A 417 -4.87 -1.58 -14.82
CA GLY A 417 -3.66 -2.42 -14.86
C GLY A 417 -2.39 -1.60 -15.07
N ARG A 418 -2.37 -0.79 -16.14
CA ARG A 418 -1.24 0.06 -16.52
C ARG A 418 -1.72 1.45 -16.94
N THR A 419 -0.99 2.48 -16.51
CA THR A 419 -1.21 3.88 -16.91
C THR A 419 0.07 4.45 -17.53
N THR A 420 -0.01 5.04 -18.72
CA THR A 420 1.15 5.64 -19.41
C THR A 420 0.81 7.03 -19.96
N GLY A 421 1.53 8.06 -19.54
CA GLY A 421 1.33 9.46 -19.96
C GLY A 421 -0.09 9.99 -19.73
N SER A 422 -0.84 9.36 -18.82
CA SER A 422 -2.28 9.50 -18.64
C SER A 422 -2.63 9.58 -17.16
N ARG A 423 -3.89 9.87 -16.85
CA ARG A 423 -4.30 10.30 -15.50
C ARG A 423 -5.40 9.42 -14.91
N ILE A 424 -5.25 9.06 -13.64
CA ILE A 424 -6.32 8.52 -12.79
C ILE A 424 -6.57 9.54 -11.69
N GLU A 425 -7.81 10.01 -11.57
CA GLU A 425 -8.18 11.10 -10.67
C GLU A 425 -9.44 10.75 -9.89
N SER A 426 -9.51 11.12 -8.61
CA SER A 426 -10.77 11.03 -7.83
C SER A 426 -11.44 9.64 -7.91
N SER A 427 -10.63 8.57 -7.99
CA SER A 427 -11.11 7.21 -8.21
C SER A 427 -10.75 6.33 -7.04
N GLU A 428 -11.56 5.32 -6.77
CA GLU A 428 -11.41 4.51 -5.57
C GLU A 428 -11.44 3.01 -5.85
N ASN A 429 -10.73 2.26 -4.99
CA ASN A 429 -10.92 0.84 -4.83
C ASN A 429 -11.70 0.63 -3.52
N SER A 430 -12.99 0.37 -3.64
CA SER A 430 -13.95 0.43 -2.54
C SER A 430 -13.78 -0.71 -1.54
N ALA A 431 -14.35 -0.52 -0.34
CA ALA A 431 -14.38 -1.55 0.69
C ALA A 431 -15.05 -2.83 0.16
N GLY A 432 -14.40 -3.99 0.34
CA GLY A 432 -14.86 -5.28 -0.19
C GLY A 432 -14.20 -5.70 -1.52
N ALA A 433 -13.53 -4.79 -2.22
CA ALA A 433 -12.71 -5.16 -3.38
C ALA A 433 -11.54 -6.07 -2.97
N LEU A 434 -11.20 -7.02 -3.84
CA LEU A 434 -10.04 -7.91 -3.69
C LEU A 434 -9.17 -7.82 -4.93
N ILE A 435 -7.96 -7.29 -4.77
CA ILE A 435 -6.95 -7.21 -5.83
C ILE A 435 -5.87 -8.24 -5.53
N ARG A 436 -5.64 -9.18 -6.46
CA ARG A 436 -4.60 -10.20 -6.34
C ARG A 436 -3.75 -10.24 -7.61
N GLY A 437 -2.49 -9.87 -7.50
CA GLY A 437 -1.55 -9.89 -8.61
C GLY A 437 -0.37 -10.82 -8.36
N LYS A 438 0.21 -11.36 -9.44
CA LYS A 438 1.47 -12.10 -9.29
C LYS A 438 2.63 -11.16 -8.97
N GLY A 439 2.62 -9.93 -9.49
CA GLY A 439 3.48 -8.82 -9.09
C GLY A 439 3.07 -7.51 -9.81
N LEU A 440 3.70 -6.38 -9.46
CA LEU A 440 3.25 -5.04 -9.86
C LEU A 440 1.77 -4.83 -9.51
N THR A 441 1.46 -4.95 -8.21
CA THR A 441 0.08 -4.97 -7.71
C THR A 441 -0.23 -3.70 -6.94
N GLY A 442 -1.31 -3.01 -7.31
CA GLY A 442 -1.79 -1.81 -6.62
C GLY A 442 -3.31 -1.79 -6.42
N GLY A 443 -3.80 -1.10 -5.41
CA GLY A 443 -5.25 -0.91 -5.22
C GLY A 443 -5.87 -0.03 -6.31
N ILE A 444 -5.17 1.00 -6.78
CA ILE A 444 -5.63 1.86 -7.87
C ILE A 444 -5.00 1.43 -9.19
N SER A 445 -3.67 1.41 -9.27
CA SER A 445 -2.95 1.04 -10.49
C SER A 445 -1.88 -0.02 -10.25
N GLY A 446 -1.77 -1.02 -11.12
CA GLY A 446 -0.64 -1.95 -11.02
C GLY A 446 0.69 -1.27 -11.35
N GLN A 447 0.69 -0.43 -12.38
CA GLN A 447 1.88 0.26 -12.88
C GLN A 447 1.54 1.67 -13.40
N SER A 448 2.16 2.68 -12.78
CA SER A 448 2.14 4.07 -13.23
C SER A 448 3.44 4.37 -13.99
N TRP A 449 3.39 4.30 -15.31
CA TRP A 449 4.59 4.39 -16.16
C TRP A 449 4.91 5.85 -16.54
N THR A 450 5.73 6.02 -17.58
CA THR A 450 6.25 7.33 -18.01
C THR A 450 5.19 8.43 -18.03
N ASN A 451 5.41 9.53 -17.30
CA ASN A 451 4.52 10.69 -17.20
C ASN A 451 3.07 10.37 -16.74
N ALA A 452 2.82 9.22 -16.13
CA ALA A 452 1.50 8.91 -15.59
C ALA A 452 1.24 9.65 -14.28
N VAL A 453 -0.03 9.93 -14.00
CA VAL A 453 -0.46 10.64 -12.79
C VAL A 453 -1.59 9.87 -12.12
N ILE A 454 -1.43 9.63 -10.82
CA ILE A 454 -2.49 9.15 -9.93
C ILE A 454 -2.71 10.22 -8.87
N GLU A 455 -3.92 10.78 -8.83
CA GLU A 455 -4.21 11.93 -7.97
C GLU A 455 -5.56 11.76 -7.27
N ASN A 456 -5.65 12.17 -5.99
CA ASN A 456 -6.89 12.14 -5.22
C ASN A 456 -7.59 10.77 -5.25
N SER A 457 -6.83 9.68 -5.28
CA SER A 457 -7.36 8.34 -5.54
C SER A 457 -7.05 7.40 -4.39
N ASP A 458 -8.07 6.73 -3.87
CA ASP A 458 -8.03 6.11 -2.55
C ASP A 458 -8.29 4.61 -2.57
N ASN A 459 -7.58 3.88 -1.70
CA ASN A 459 -7.79 2.45 -1.53
C ASN A 459 -8.44 2.16 -0.17
N TYR A 460 -9.59 1.49 -0.23
CA TYR A 460 -10.30 0.87 0.90
C TYR A 460 -10.33 -0.67 0.80
N GLY A 461 -9.96 -1.22 -0.35
CA GLY A 461 -9.97 -2.66 -0.63
C GLY A 461 -8.68 -3.39 -0.23
N ARG A 462 -8.74 -4.73 -0.30
CA ARG A 462 -7.62 -5.63 -0.01
C ARG A 462 -6.72 -5.80 -1.23
N VAL A 463 -5.41 -5.73 -1.03
CA VAL A 463 -4.37 -5.86 -2.07
C VAL A 463 -3.38 -6.97 -1.70
N GLU A 464 -3.24 -7.96 -2.57
CA GLU A 464 -2.38 -9.13 -2.35
C GLU A 464 -1.43 -9.35 -3.52
N GLY A 465 -0.16 -8.98 -3.34
CA GLY A 465 0.91 -9.37 -4.23
C GLY A 465 1.56 -10.68 -3.78
N THR A 466 1.78 -11.60 -4.71
CA THR A 466 2.50 -12.86 -4.41
C THR A 466 4.00 -12.81 -4.71
N ALA A 467 4.49 -11.73 -5.33
CA ALA A 467 5.90 -11.47 -5.61
C ALA A 467 6.27 -10.03 -5.20
N ASP A 468 7.26 -9.43 -5.87
CA ASP A 468 7.77 -8.11 -5.58
C ASP A 468 6.84 -6.97 -6.02
N LYS A 469 7.05 -5.79 -5.44
CA LYS A 469 6.44 -4.51 -5.85
C LYS A 469 4.93 -4.49 -5.67
N THR A 470 4.53 -4.43 -4.41
CA THR A 470 3.12 -4.30 -4.01
C THR A 470 2.91 -2.97 -3.30
N GLY A 471 1.91 -2.20 -3.74
CA GLY A 471 1.48 -0.96 -3.09
C GLY A 471 0.00 -0.97 -2.76
N GLY A 472 -0.42 -0.25 -1.73
CA GLY A 472 -1.85 -0.02 -1.51
C GLY A 472 -2.49 0.83 -2.62
N ILE A 473 -1.75 1.76 -3.23
CA ILE A 473 -2.21 2.57 -4.37
C ILE A 473 -1.61 2.06 -5.69
N CYS A 474 -0.28 1.91 -5.73
CA CYS A 474 0.46 1.60 -6.95
C CYS A 474 1.51 0.49 -6.75
N GLY A 475 1.58 -0.51 -7.63
CA GLY A 475 2.65 -1.51 -7.55
C GLY A 475 4.03 -0.90 -7.87
N GLU A 476 4.14 -0.25 -9.01
CA GLU A 476 5.37 0.42 -9.47
C GLU A 476 5.06 1.76 -10.14
N GLN A 477 5.85 2.78 -9.82
CA GLN A 477 5.90 4.03 -10.57
C GLN A 477 7.25 4.21 -11.28
N PHE A 478 7.23 4.68 -12.53
CA PHE A 478 8.43 4.77 -13.36
C PHE A 478 8.47 6.03 -14.24
N ASN A 479 9.65 6.67 -14.32
CA ASN A 479 10.00 7.74 -15.26
C ASN A 479 9.06 8.96 -15.25
N LEU A 480 9.29 9.92 -14.35
CA LEU A 480 8.49 11.16 -14.24
C LEU A 480 7.01 10.93 -13.91
N SER A 481 6.68 9.78 -13.31
CA SER A 481 5.34 9.50 -12.79
C SER A 481 5.10 10.25 -11.46
N LEU A 482 3.84 10.61 -11.20
CA LEU A 482 3.39 11.28 -9.99
C LEU A 482 2.28 10.49 -9.31
N ILE A 483 2.40 10.26 -8.01
CA ILE A 483 1.30 9.87 -7.13
C ILE A 483 1.10 10.99 -6.11
N SER A 484 -0.11 11.54 -5.99
CA SER A 484 -0.36 12.63 -5.05
C SER A 484 -1.73 12.66 -4.41
N ASN A 485 -1.80 13.14 -3.17
CA ASN A 485 -3.06 13.34 -2.43
C ASN A 485 -3.91 12.06 -2.34
N SER A 486 -3.25 10.91 -2.22
CA SER A 486 -3.89 9.58 -2.21
C SER A 486 -3.75 8.92 -0.86
N VAL A 487 -4.78 8.19 -0.45
CA VAL A 487 -4.83 7.54 0.86
C VAL A 487 -5.05 6.03 0.74
N ASN A 488 -4.19 5.26 1.42
CA ASN A 488 -4.47 3.86 1.72
C ASN A 488 -5.09 3.79 3.11
N HIS A 489 -6.42 3.70 3.14
CA HIS A 489 -7.24 3.86 4.33
C HIS A 489 -7.14 2.70 5.31
N THR A 490 -7.42 2.98 6.57
CA THR A 490 -7.51 1.96 7.62
C THR A 490 -8.51 0.85 7.28
N GLY A 491 -8.25 -0.37 7.77
CA GLY A 491 -9.07 -1.55 7.47
C GLY A 491 -8.73 -2.22 6.13
N THR A 492 -7.85 -1.63 5.32
CA THR A 492 -7.27 -2.33 4.17
C THR A 492 -6.31 -3.44 4.64
N THR A 493 -6.01 -4.38 3.75
CA THR A 493 -4.96 -5.38 3.97
C THR A 493 -4.07 -5.35 2.76
N VAL A 494 -2.78 -5.04 2.95
CA VAL A 494 -1.79 -5.01 1.88
C VAL A 494 -0.70 -6.01 2.23
N THR A 495 -0.58 -7.07 1.43
CA THR A 495 0.42 -8.13 1.64
C THR A 495 1.30 -8.28 0.41
N GLY A 496 2.61 -8.39 0.62
CA GLY A 496 3.62 -8.66 -0.41
C GLY A 496 4.86 -9.28 0.20
N THR A 497 5.83 -9.68 -0.62
CA THR A 497 7.08 -10.29 -0.13
C THR A 497 8.19 -9.25 0.07
N SER A 498 8.64 -8.62 -1.00
CA SER A 498 9.66 -7.56 -1.01
C SER A 498 9.17 -6.32 -1.78
N ARG A 499 9.75 -5.14 -1.46
CA ARG A 499 9.32 -3.85 -2.02
C ARG A 499 7.83 -3.63 -1.79
N LEU A 500 7.46 -3.68 -0.52
CA LEU A 500 6.09 -3.52 -0.04
C LEU A 500 5.89 -2.08 0.46
N GLY A 501 4.97 -1.35 -0.16
CA GLY A 501 4.60 0.01 0.21
C GLY A 501 3.13 0.14 0.57
N GLY A 502 2.78 1.05 1.49
CA GLY A 502 1.37 1.40 1.71
C GLY A 502 0.80 2.23 0.57
N ILE A 503 1.64 3.05 -0.07
CA ILE A 503 1.27 3.80 -1.29
C ILE A 503 1.87 3.12 -2.53
N CYS A 504 3.19 2.97 -2.58
CA CYS A 504 3.89 2.48 -3.77
C CYS A 504 4.90 1.36 -3.46
N GLY A 505 4.85 0.23 -4.15
CA GLY A 505 5.85 -0.82 -3.96
C GLY A 505 7.26 -0.37 -4.37
N TYR A 506 7.40 0.14 -5.59
CA TYR A 506 8.68 0.60 -6.14
C TYR A 506 8.57 1.89 -6.95
N SER A 507 9.41 2.87 -6.63
CA SER A 507 9.48 4.16 -7.32
C SER A 507 10.83 4.33 -8.01
N ALA A 508 10.85 4.53 -9.34
CA ALA A 508 12.12 4.59 -10.07
C ALA A 508 12.18 5.66 -11.17
N SER A 509 13.34 6.29 -11.30
CA SER A 509 13.66 7.28 -12.34
C SER A 509 12.81 8.54 -12.24
N SER A 510 13.21 9.50 -11.40
CA SER A 510 12.60 10.84 -11.36
C SER A 510 11.09 10.87 -11.07
N CYS A 511 10.57 9.91 -10.31
CA CYS A 511 9.17 9.89 -9.88
C CYS A 511 8.94 10.65 -8.58
N SER A 512 7.70 11.06 -8.32
CA SER A 512 7.32 11.76 -7.09
C SER A 512 6.12 11.12 -6.39
N ILE A 513 6.20 10.95 -5.07
CA ILE A 513 5.06 10.65 -4.18
C ILE A 513 4.85 11.86 -3.28
N LYS A 514 3.67 12.49 -3.32
CA LYS A 514 3.41 13.76 -2.61
C LYS A 514 2.12 13.75 -1.81
N ASN A 515 2.16 14.22 -0.57
CA ASN A 515 0.96 14.38 0.26
C ASN A 515 0.11 13.10 0.37
N CYS A 516 0.76 11.94 0.38
CA CYS A 516 0.07 10.65 0.46
C CYS A 516 0.07 10.12 1.89
N VAL A 517 -0.99 9.40 2.24
CA VAL A 517 -1.21 8.91 3.61
C VAL A 517 -1.40 7.40 3.60
N ASN A 518 -0.61 6.69 4.42
CA ASN A 518 -0.87 5.29 4.73
C ASN A 518 -1.37 5.13 6.16
N GLU A 519 -2.57 4.57 6.31
CA GLU A 519 -3.19 4.30 7.62
C GLU A 519 -3.23 2.80 7.98
N THR A 520 -2.80 1.94 7.05
CA THR A 520 -2.87 0.48 7.22
C THR A 520 -1.52 -0.11 7.60
N GLY A 521 -1.56 -1.06 8.53
CA GLY A 521 -0.37 -1.81 8.92
C GLY A 521 0.11 -2.75 7.81
N LEU A 522 1.44 -2.86 7.67
CA LEU A 522 2.09 -3.66 6.64
C LEU A 522 3.00 -4.71 7.29
N SER A 523 2.97 -5.92 6.75
CA SER A 523 3.91 -6.99 7.11
C SER A 523 4.62 -7.48 5.86
N GLY A 524 5.93 -7.26 5.78
CA GLY A 524 6.76 -7.67 4.66
C GLY A 524 8.01 -8.42 5.10
N ILE A 525 8.78 -8.94 4.14
CA ILE A 525 10.05 -9.65 4.41
C ILE A 525 11.20 -8.64 4.39
N SER A 526 11.37 -7.92 3.28
CA SER A 526 12.45 -6.95 3.09
C SER A 526 11.98 -5.73 2.28
N GLU A 527 12.71 -4.62 2.36
CA GLU A 527 12.40 -3.38 1.65
C GLU A 527 10.94 -2.95 1.84
N THR A 528 10.50 -2.85 3.09
CA THR A 528 9.12 -2.52 3.45
C THR A 528 9.05 -1.11 4.01
N GLY A 529 8.17 -0.28 3.44
CA GLY A 529 7.96 1.09 3.90
C GLY A 529 6.47 1.45 3.97
N GLY A 530 6.07 2.27 4.95
CA GLY A 530 4.68 2.70 5.07
C GLY A 530 4.19 3.50 3.86
N ILE A 531 5.05 4.30 3.22
CA ILE A 531 4.72 4.99 1.96
C ILE A 531 5.24 4.21 0.77
N CYS A 532 6.54 3.93 0.75
CA CYS A 532 7.18 3.25 -0.38
C CYS A 532 8.06 2.09 0.06
N GLY A 533 8.01 0.95 -0.64
CA GLY A 533 8.97 -0.14 -0.38
C GLY A 533 10.40 0.33 -0.67
N THR A 534 10.65 0.70 -1.92
CA THR A 534 11.94 1.24 -2.35
C THR A 534 11.78 2.40 -3.33
N GLN A 535 12.59 3.46 -3.16
CA GLN A 535 12.76 4.50 -4.18
C GLN A 535 14.18 4.52 -4.75
N PHE A 536 14.31 4.77 -6.05
CA PHE A 536 15.56 4.66 -6.81
C PHE A 536 15.71 5.75 -7.88
N LEU A 537 16.91 6.31 -7.99
CA LEU A 537 17.34 7.19 -9.08
C LEU A 537 16.51 8.48 -9.22
N SER A 538 16.87 9.47 -8.40
CA SER A 538 16.34 10.84 -8.42
C SER A 538 14.82 10.95 -8.18
N CYS A 539 14.24 9.99 -7.45
CA CYS A 539 12.85 10.09 -7.01
C CYS A 539 12.72 11.00 -5.78
N SER A 540 11.48 11.34 -5.41
CA SER A 540 11.17 12.13 -4.22
C SER A 540 9.94 11.61 -3.47
N ILE A 541 10.02 11.56 -2.14
CA ILE A 541 8.86 11.44 -1.24
C ILE A 541 8.75 12.74 -0.43
N ASP A 542 7.61 13.42 -0.51
CA ASP A 542 7.44 14.76 0.05
C ASP A 542 6.06 14.94 0.70
N GLY A 543 6.01 15.44 1.94
CA GLY A 543 4.73 15.73 2.61
C GLY A 543 3.90 14.49 2.97
N CYS A 544 4.49 13.29 3.02
CA CYS A 544 3.76 12.04 3.22
C CYS A 544 3.70 11.62 4.69
N SER A 545 2.65 10.90 5.08
CA SER A 545 2.50 10.42 6.47
C SER A 545 2.11 8.94 6.58
N ASN A 546 2.76 8.22 7.50
CA ASN A 546 2.41 6.85 7.85
C ASN A 546 1.93 6.74 9.30
N SER A 547 0.72 6.22 9.51
CA SER A 547 0.20 5.85 10.84
C SER A 547 0.00 4.34 11.01
N GLY A 548 0.13 3.57 9.93
CA GLY A 548 0.07 2.10 9.96
C GLY A 548 1.31 1.47 10.58
N ALA A 549 1.13 0.44 11.43
CA ALA A 549 2.25 -0.31 12.00
C ALA A 549 2.99 -1.13 10.94
N ILE A 550 4.31 -1.07 10.92
CA ILE A 550 5.17 -1.74 9.94
C ILE A 550 5.99 -2.83 10.62
N SER A 551 5.97 -4.05 10.07
CA SER A 551 6.78 -5.18 10.55
C SER A 551 7.53 -5.88 9.42
N GLY A 552 8.84 -6.04 9.59
CA GLY A 552 9.71 -6.79 8.70
C GLY A 552 10.17 -8.12 9.31
N SER A 553 10.11 -9.21 8.54
CA SER A 553 10.53 -10.54 8.99
C SER A 553 11.84 -11.05 8.39
N GLY A 554 12.49 -10.29 7.51
CA GLY A 554 13.74 -10.66 6.85
C GLY A 554 14.92 -10.78 7.82
N THR A 555 15.90 -11.60 7.45
CA THR A 555 17.11 -11.91 8.23
C THR A 555 18.37 -11.39 7.53
N GLU A 556 19.52 -11.37 8.21
CA GLU A 556 20.79 -10.94 7.62
C GLU A 556 21.22 -11.75 6.37
N ALA A 557 20.68 -12.96 6.18
CA ALA A 557 20.91 -13.78 5.00
C ALA A 557 20.19 -13.26 3.74
N ASP A 558 19.19 -12.39 3.89
CA ASP A 558 18.28 -11.97 2.82
C ASP A 558 18.77 -10.75 2.02
N GLU A 559 20.06 -10.35 2.16
CA GLU A 559 20.72 -9.22 1.47
C GLU A 559 19.80 -8.01 1.23
N ASN A 560 19.83 -7.04 2.16
CA ASN A 560 19.12 -5.74 2.16
C ASN A 560 17.74 -5.75 2.84
N THR A 561 17.74 -5.56 4.17
CA THR A 561 16.59 -5.70 5.07
C THR A 561 15.86 -4.39 5.41
N GLY A 562 16.10 -3.28 4.68
CA GLY A 562 15.58 -1.95 5.07
C GLY A 562 14.08 -1.94 5.39
N ILE A 563 13.74 -1.68 6.66
CA ILE A 563 12.36 -1.49 7.12
C ILE A 563 12.18 -0.04 7.59
N GLY A 564 11.27 0.70 6.96
CA GLY A 564 11.04 2.10 7.28
C GLY A 564 9.58 2.43 7.57
N GLY A 565 9.32 3.43 8.39
CA GLY A 565 7.97 3.98 8.52
C GLY A 565 7.52 4.73 7.26
N ILE A 566 8.43 5.42 6.56
CA ILE A 566 8.15 6.04 5.25
C ILE A 566 8.67 5.17 4.10
N VAL A 567 9.95 4.80 4.13
CA VAL A 567 10.57 4.02 3.04
C VAL A 567 11.48 2.91 3.55
N GLY A 568 11.37 1.72 2.97
CA GLY A 568 12.28 0.62 3.26
C GLY A 568 13.71 0.92 2.81
N GLY A 569 13.88 1.16 1.50
CA GLY A 569 15.17 1.51 0.89
C GLY A 569 15.14 2.80 0.07
N ASN A 570 16.04 3.74 0.37
CA ASN A 570 16.22 4.99 -0.36
C ASN A 570 17.56 5.05 -1.11
N PHE A 571 17.52 4.98 -2.44
CA PHE A 571 18.71 4.93 -3.30
C PHE A 571 18.78 6.12 -4.25
N GLY A 572 19.66 7.07 -3.97
CA GLY A 572 19.88 8.26 -4.80
C GLY A 572 18.63 9.12 -4.99
N SER A 573 17.76 9.17 -3.98
CA SER A 573 16.44 9.82 -4.02
C SER A 573 16.17 10.57 -2.71
N GLU A 574 15.24 11.52 -2.72
CA GLU A 574 15.03 12.45 -1.60
C GLU A 574 13.81 12.04 -0.74
N ILE A 575 13.89 12.31 0.56
CA ILE A 575 12.75 12.25 1.48
C ILE A 575 12.67 13.58 2.23
N THR A 576 11.53 14.27 2.12
CA THR A 576 11.32 15.58 2.74
C THR A 576 9.98 15.67 3.46
N SER A 577 9.94 16.45 4.54
CA SER A 577 8.70 16.91 5.18
C SER A 577 7.69 15.79 5.45
N SER A 578 8.17 14.62 5.88
CA SER A 578 7.37 13.39 6.01
C SER A 578 7.36 12.87 7.44
N GLU A 579 6.25 12.28 7.87
CA GLU A 579 6.01 11.90 9.26
C GLU A 579 5.64 10.42 9.42
N ASN A 580 6.23 9.76 10.42
CA ASN A 580 5.81 8.45 10.87
C ASN A 580 5.29 8.48 12.30
N SER A 581 4.06 7.98 12.48
CA SER A 581 3.42 7.73 13.78
C SER A 581 3.03 6.26 13.99
N GLY A 582 3.26 5.38 12.99
CA GLY A 582 3.07 3.93 13.10
C GLY A 582 4.33 3.23 13.63
N THR A 583 4.18 2.28 14.56
CA THR A 583 5.32 1.52 15.11
C THR A 583 6.07 0.76 14.02
N VAL A 584 7.40 0.68 14.10
CA VAL A 584 8.22 -0.03 13.11
C VAL A 584 9.06 -1.10 13.80
N SER A 585 9.03 -2.33 13.27
CA SER A 585 9.79 -3.46 13.81
C SER A 585 10.51 -4.27 12.74
N GLY A 586 11.71 -4.78 13.04
CA GLY A 586 12.48 -5.63 12.11
C GLY A 586 13.78 -6.17 12.72
N GLN A 587 14.47 -7.10 12.03
CA GLN A 587 15.71 -7.69 12.57
C GLN A 587 16.94 -6.80 12.39
N SER A 588 17.05 -6.11 11.24
CA SER A 588 18.20 -5.26 10.94
C SER A 588 17.80 -4.06 10.07
N THR A 589 18.53 -2.95 10.18
CA THR A 589 18.34 -1.71 9.39
C THR A 589 16.90 -1.19 9.44
N VAL A 590 16.49 -0.76 10.62
CA VAL A 590 15.12 -0.31 10.89
C VAL A 590 15.11 1.17 11.24
N GLY A 591 14.27 1.96 10.58
CA GLY A 591 14.12 3.39 10.85
C GLY A 591 12.67 3.85 10.88
N GLY A 592 12.36 4.88 11.67
CA GLY A 592 11.03 5.50 11.64
C GLY A 592 10.72 6.21 10.31
N ILE A 593 11.73 6.71 9.60
CA ILE A 593 11.59 7.31 8.27
C ILE A 593 12.13 6.36 7.21
N ALA A 594 13.41 6.01 7.29
CA ALA A 594 14.09 5.18 6.30
C ALA A 594 14.77 3.97 6.95
N GLY A 595 14.54 2.76 6.46
CA GLY A 595 15.33 1.60 6.88
C GLY A 595 16.79 1.75 6.46
N TYR A 596 16.99 1.97 5.15
CA TYR A 596 18.28 2.28 4.53
C TYR A 596 18.19 3.56 3.71
N THR A 597 19.23 4.39 3.75
CA THR A 597 19.39 5.51 2.83
C THR A 597 20.83 5.74 2.42
N ASN A 598 21.03 6.17 1.16
CA ASN A 598 22.32 6.68 0.70
C ASN A 598 22.26 8.09 0.09
N TYR A 599 21.24 8.86 0.46
CA TYR A 599 20.95 10.17 -0.09
C TYR A 599 20.24 11.05 0.95
N ILE A 600 19.67 12.18 0.52
CA ILE A 600 19.08 13.21 1.39
C ILE A 600 17.83 12.69 2.12
N VAL A 601 17.81 12.92 3.44
CA VAL A 601 16.61 12.83 4.29
C VAL A 601 16.54 14.12 5.11
N LYS A 602 15.44 14.86 5.00
CA LYS A 602 15.35 16.20 5.59
C LYS A 602 13.96 16.53 6.14
N ASP A 603 13.91 17.24 7.26
CA ASP A 603 12.65 17.78 7.80
C ASP A 603 11.61 16.69 8.08
N CYS A 604 12.06 15.54 8.58
CA CYS A 604 11.20 14.38 8.83
C CYS A 604 11.04 14.11 10.33
N ILE A 605 9.86 13.62 10.71
CA ILE A 605 9.48 13.43 12.11
C ILE A 605 9.09 11.98 12.34
N ASN A 606 9.67 11.34 13.36
CA ASN A 606 9.20 10.08 13.88
C ASN A 606 8.65 10.25 15.31
N THR A 607 7.39 9.87 15.51
CA THR A 607 6.74 9.86 16.84
C THR A 607 6.49 8.45 17.36
N ALA A 608 6.75 7.41 16.54
CA ALA A 608 6.44 6.03 16.86
C ALA A 608 7.62 5.25 17.44
N GLY A 609 7.31 4.23 18.26
CA GLY A 609 8.32 3.30 18.76
C GLY A 609 8.94 2.47 17.63
N ILE A 610 10.27 2.34 17.66
CA ILE A 610 11.08 1.57 16.72
C ILE A 610 11.79 0.44 17.47
N GLU A 611 11.63 -0.80 17.02
CA GLU A 611 12.23 -1.98 17.65
C GLU A 611 12.98 -2.85 16.64
N GLY A 612 14.15 -3.37 17.04
CA GLY A 612 14.78 -4.41 16.25
C GLY A 612 16.06 -4.99 16.81
N GLY A 613 16.81 -5.67 15.95
CA GLY A 613 18.09 -6.28 16.31
C GLY A 613 19.27 -5.32 16.16
N THR A 614 19.79 -5.18 14.94
CA THR A 614 21.00 -4.42 14.62
C THR A 614 20.69 -3.19 13.76
N PHE A 615 21.33 -2.05 14.08
CA PHE A 615 21.21 -0.79 13.33
C PHE A 615 19.78 -0.24 13.27
N ILE A 616 19.29 0.16 14.45
CA ILE A 616 17.95 0.70 14.66
C ILE A 616 18.08 2.20 14.91
N GLY A 617 17.39 3.02 14.12
CA GLY A 617 17.36 4.47 14.28
C GLY A 617 15.94 4.99 14.46
N GLY A 618 15.77 6.06 15.25
CA GLY A 618 14.46 6.73 15.33
C GLY A 618 14.02 7.30 13.98
N ALA A 619 14.95 7.80 13.16
CA ALA A 619 14.68 8.22 11.79
C ALA A 619 15.25 7.24 10.77
N THR A 620 16.53 6.87 10.88
CA THR A 620 17.24 6.08 9.86
C THR A 620 17.96 4.88 10.46
N GLY A 621 17.69 3.67 9.97
CA GLY A 621 18.42 2.48 10.42
C GLY A 621 19.90 2.54 10.04
N MET A 622 20.18 2.63 8.73
CA MET A 622 21.53 2.74 8.17
C MET A 622 21.62 3.87 7.15
N ALA A 623 22.68 4.68 7.27
CA ALA A 623 22.98 5.78 6.37
C ALA A 623 24.35 5.58 5.69
N GLU A 624 24.36 5.61 4.36
CA GLU A 624 25.54 5.42 3.51
C GLU A 624 25.69 6.56 2.48
N GLY A 625 26.72 6.48 1.64
CA GLY A 625 26.98 7.46 0.58
C GLY A 625 27.88 8.62 1.02
N ALA A 626 28.53 9.26 0.06
CA ALA A 626 29.49 10.34 0.34
C ALA A 626 28.92 11.69 -0.13
N GLY A 627 29.01 12.70 0.75
CA GLY A 627 28.64 14.08 0.42
C GLY A 627 27.15 14.42 0.50
N TYR A 628 26.34 13.55 1.11
CA TYR A 628 24.90 13.78 1.32
C TYR A 628 24.62 14.24 2.76
N VAL A 629 23.47 14.89 2.92
CA VAL A 629 23.07 15.56 4.16
C VAL A 629 21.80 14.93 4.72
N LEU A 630 21.87 14.51 5.99
CA LEU A 630 20.71 14.19 6.82
C LEU A 630 20.51 15.35 7.78
N SER A 631 19.34 16.01 7.75
CA SER A 631 19.16 17.21 8.56
C SER A 631 17.73 17.48 9.01
N PHE A 632 17.57 18.24 10.09
CA PHE A 632 16.25 18.60 10.62
C PHE A 632 15.39 17.36 10.91
N LEU A 633 16.01 16.30 11.40
CA LEU A 633 15.30 15.06 11.77
C LEU A 633 14.92 15.12 13.24
N THR A 634 13.66 14.81 13.53
CA THR A 634 13.15 14.77 14.91
C THR A 634 12.66 13.39 15.25
N ASN A 635 13.11 12.87 16.40
CA ASN A 635 12.55 11.65 16.97
C ASN A 635 11.98 11.91 18.36
N SER A 636 10.76 11.44 18.61
CA SER A 636 10.15 11.38 19.94
C SER A 636 9.68 9.97 20.32
N GLY A 637 9.86 8.99 19.43
CA GLY A 637 9.51 7.59 19.65
C GLY A 637 10.64 6.80 20.30
N THR A 638 10.31 5.82 21.13
CA THR A 638 11.31 4.97 21.80
C THR A 638 12.08 4.12 20.78
N VAL A 639 13.40 4.03 20.90
CA VAL A 639 14.26 3.21 20.04
C VAL A 639 14.87 2.07 20.84
N THR A 640 14.53 0.83 20.50
CA THR A 640 15.03 -0.39 21.16
C THR A 640 15.79 -1.28 20.20
N ALA A 641 17.03 -1.65 20.54
CA ALA A 641 17.87 -2.54 19.76
C ALA A 641 18.53 -3.65 20.61
N SER A 642 18.98 -4.72 19.97
CA SER A 642 19.91 -5.67 20.62
C SER A 642 21.37 -5.26 20.44
N GLY A 643 21.75 -4.75 19.26
CA GLY A 643 23.14 -4.45 18.89
C GLY A 643 23.48 -2.97 18.69
N GLY A 644 22.65 -2.18 17.99
CA GLY A 644 22.99 -0.79 17.68
C GLY A 644 21.75 0.08 17.60
N ALA A 645 21.64 1.06 18.50
CA ALA A 645 20.52 1.99 18.59
C ALA A 645 21.00 3.43 18.45
N GLY A 646 20.33 4.22 17.62
CA GLY A 646 20.46 5.67 17.56
C GLY A 646 19.11 6.35 17.72
N GLY A 647 19.01 7.40 18.52
CA GLY A 647 17.77 8.17 18.60
C GLY A 647 17.38 8.77 17.25
N ILE A 648 18.35 9.04 16.36
CA ILE A 648 18.11 9.43 14.97
C ILE A 648 18.62 8.37 13.99
N ILE A 649 19.89 7.98 14.07
CA ILE A 649 20.56 7.10 13.09
C ILE A 649 21.18 5.86 13.77
N GLY A 650 20.82 4.66 13.34
CA GLY A 650 21.41 3.44 13.91
C GLY A 650 22.91 3.31 13.61
N ASN A 651 23.30 3.43 12.33
CA ASN A 651 24.69 3.28 11.88
C ASN A 651 25.01 4.18 10.67
N ILE A 652 26.22 4.75 10.69
CA ILE A 652 26.80 5.57 9.62
C ILE A 652 28.06 4.87 9.10
N THR A 653 28.10 4.54 7.80
CA THR A 653 29.18 3.74 7.18
C THR A 653 29.98 4.51 6.11
N SER A 654 29.62 5.75 5.82
CA SER A 654 30.24 6.57 4.78
C SER A 654 30.31 8.05 5.21
N SER A 655 31.03 8.86 4.44
CA SER A 655 31.26 10.29 4.70
C SER A 655 30.01 11.16 4.47
N ILE A 656 29.02 11.00 5.36
CA ILE A 656 27.79 11.81 5.40
C ILE A 656 27.91 12.96 6.41
N SER A 657 27.10 13.99 6.21
CA SER A 657 26.90 15.06 7.20
C SER A 657 25.53 14.94 7.85
N VAL A 658 25.51 14.85 9.18
CA VAL A 658 24.29 14.85 9.99
C VAL A 658 24.24 16.16 10.76
N SER A 659 23.16 16.93 10.60
CA SER A 659 23.08 18.27 11.20
C SER A 659 21.67 18.68 11.64
N PHE A 660 21.56 19.48 12.70
CA PHE A 660 20.27 20.02 13.17
C PHE A 660 19.24 18.93 13.50
N CYS A 661 19.68 17.79 14.02
CA CYS A 661 18.81 16.69 14.40
C CYS A 661 18.54 16.70 15.91
N THR A 662 17.31 16.36 16.30
CA THR A 662 16.88 16.40 17.70
C THR A 662 16.23 15.09 18.11
N ASN A 663 16.78 14.43 19.13
CA ASN A 663 16.11 13.36 19.84
C ASN A 663 15.45 13.92 21.11
N GLN A 664 14.12 13.99 21.09
CA GLN A 664 13.32 14.61 22.15
C GLN A 664 13.25 13.74 23.40
N GLU A 665 12.85 14.31 24.54
CA GLU A 665 12.80 13.64 25.84
C GLU A 665 12.06 12.29 25.83
N ALA A 666 10.98 12.17 25.05
CA ALA A 666 10.21 10.93 24.91
C ALA A 666 10.91 9.85 24.06
N GLY A 667 11.92 10.22 23.27
CA GLY A 667 12.67 9.36 22.35
C GLY A 667 13.72 8.49 23.05
N VAL A 668 13.33 7.78 24.11
CA VAL A 668 14.23 6.93 24.92
C VAL A 668 14.99 5.94 24.04
N VAL A 669 16.30 5.84 24.20
CA VAL A 669 17.16 4.95 23.42
C VAL A 669 17.73 3.85 24.31
N TYR A 670 17.55 2.59 23.90
CA TYR A 670 18.04 1.42 24.62
C TYR A 670 18.66 0.37 23.68
N ALA A 671 19.86 -0.11 24.03
CA ALA A 671 20.50 -1.26 23.38
C ALA A 671 20.87 -2.34 24.41
N SER A 672 20.39 -3.58 24.24
CA SER A 672 20.58 -4.61 25.27
C SER A 672 22.00 -5.17 25.39
N ALA A 673 22.77 -5.24 24.29
CA ALA A 673 24.12 -5.82 24.29
C ALA A 673 25.19 -5.01 23.54
N GLY A 674 24.83 -3.95 22.82
CA GLY A 674 25.76 -3.24 21.94
C GLY A 674 25.88 -1.73 22.18
N SER A 675 25.60 -0.90 21.17
CA SER A 675 25.87 0.54 21.20
C SER A 675 24.56 1.34 21.22
N ALA A 676 24.46 2.35 22.08
CA ALA A 676 23.33 3.28 22.09
C ALA A 676 23.82 4.74 22.04
N GLY A 677 23.34 5.50 21.05
CA GLY A 677 23.58 6.93 20.91
C GLY A 677 22.29 7.72 20.88
N GLY A 678 22.22 8.89 21.51
CA GLY A 678 21.03 9.75 21.41
C GLY A 678 20.81 10.30 20.00
N ILE A 679 21.88 10.50 19.22
CA ILE A 679 21.79 10.85 17.79
C ILE A 679 22.16 9.66 16.93
N ALA A 680 23.39 9.17 17.04
CA ALA A 680 23.87 8.05 16.22
C ALA A 680 24.41 6.89 17.06
N GLY A 681 24.03 5.65 16.75
CA GLY A 681 24.57 4.49 17.45
C GLY A 681 26.07 4.33 17.21
N VAL A 682 26.48 4.25 15.94
CA VAL A 682 27.88 4.06 15.53
C VAL A 682 28.21 4.89 14.28
N ILE A 683 29.43 5.43 14.23
CA ILE A 683 30.02 6.06 13.06
C ILE A 683 31.31 5.33 12.68
N ASN A 684 31.32 4.69 11.53
CA ASN A 684 32.40 3.83 11.04
C ASN A 684 33.29 4.47 9.97
N ASP A 685 33.04 5.73 9.60
CA ASP A 685 33.79 6.46 8.59
C ASP A 685 34.41 7.73 9.16
N ALA A 686 35.68 7.98 8.82
CA ALA A 686 36.42 9.14 9.32
C ALA A 686 36.05 10.46 8.62
N GLY A 687 35.40 10.40 7.45
CA GLY A 687 34.89 11.58 6.75
C GLY A 687 33.47 11.95 7.14
N ALA A 688 32.82 11.20 8.03
CA ALA A 688 31.49 11.53 8.53
C ALA A 688 31.56 12.64 9.59
N SER A 689 30.48 13.43 9.68
CA SER A 689 30.33 14.51 10.67
C SER A 689 28.93 14.50 11.29
N VAL A 690 28.86 14.76 12.59
CA VAL A 690 27.62 15.06 13.32
C VAL A 690 27.79 16.44 13.94
N SER A 691 26.98 17.41 13.50
CA SER A 691 27.05 18.81 13.96
C SER A 691 25.70 19.33 14.42
N ASP A 692 25.68 20.32 15.32
CA ASP A 692 24.44 21.05 15.66
C ASP A 692 23.28 20.13 16.08
N CYS A 693 23.57 19.01 16.75
CA CYS A 693 22.56 18.01 17.12
C CYS A 693 22.31 18.01 18.63
N GLU A 694 21.07 17.71 19.01
CA GLU A 694 20.61 17.76 20.39
C GLU A 694 19.96 16.46 20.84
N ASN A 695 20.41 15.91 21.97
CA ASN A 695 19.75 14.81 22.64
C ASN A 695 19.19 15.24 24.00
N HIS A 696 17.88 15.11 24.16
CA HIS A 696 17.18 15.31 25.43
C HIS A 696 16.68 14.01 26.06
N ALA A 697 16.76 12.89 25.33
CA ALA A 697 16.23 11.61 25.80
C ALA A 697 17.23 10.85 26.67
N PRO A 698 16.75 10.02 27.62
CA PRO A 698 17.58 9.02 28.26
C PRO A 698 18.17 8.02 27.24
N VAL A 699 19.47 7.74 27.37
CA VAL A 699 20.21 6.76 26.57
C VAL A 699 20.79 5.69 27.49
N SER A 700 20.54 4.42 27.19
CA SER A 700 21.12 3.32 27.94
C SER A 700 21.57 2.16 27.07
N SER A 701 22.63 1.49 27.50
CA SER A 701 23.18 0.35 26.76
C SER A 701 23.79 -0.70 27.67
N GLY A 702 23.70 -1.97 27.28
CA GLY A 702 24.42 -3.07 27.91
C GLY A 702 25.94 -3.01 27.74
N LYS A 703 26.45 -2.28 26.74
CA LYS A 703 27.90 -2.21 26.46
C LYS A 703 28.44 -0.79 26.35
N TRP A 704 28.06 -0.04 25.31
CA TRP A 704 28.55 1.33 25.09
C TRP A 704 27.41 2.31 24.91
N ALA A 705 27.44 3.43 25.63
CA ALA A 705 26.47 4.51 25.50
C ALA A 705 27.14 5.87 25.35
N GLY A 706 26.57 6.71 24.48
CA GLY A 706 26.90 8.13 24.36
C GLY A 706 25.63 8.96 24.24
N GLY A 707 25.55 10.12 24.89
CA GLY A 707 24.38 10.98 24.74
C GLY A 707 24.20 11.48 23.31
N ILE A 708 25.26 11.58 22.52
CA ILE A 708 25.21 11.89 21.09
C ILE A 708 25.60 10.67 20.25
N VAL A 709 26.79 10.10 20.46
CA VAL A 709 27.29 8.92 19.73
C VAL A 709 27.95 7.90 20.64
N ALA A 710 27.67 6.60 20.50
CA ALA A 710 28.37 5.60 21.33
C ALA A 710 29.82 5.37 20.87
N LEU A 711 30.04 5.18 19.57
CA LEU A 711 31.36 4.95 18.96
C LEU A 711 31.49 5.81 17.70
N SER A 712 32.52 6.67 17.65
CA SER A 712 32.74 7.55 16.50
C SER A 712 34.16 7.49 15.92
N GLN A 713 34.24 7.22 14.61
CA GLN A 713 35.41 7.53 13.79
C GLN A 713 35.33 8.91 13.12
N GLY A 714 34.14 9.52 13.07
CA GLY A 714 33.88 10.83 12.46
C GLY A 714 33.92 11.99 13.46
N GLU A 715 33.84 13.22 12.95
CA GLU A 715 33.88 14.45 13.75
C GLU A 715 32.53 14.73 14.44
N ILE A 716 32.58 15.20 15.68
CA ILE A 716 31.40 15.61 16.47
C ILE A 716 31.56 17.08 16.86
N LEU A 717 30.65 17.93 16.41
CA LEU A 717 30.79 19.38 16.49
C LEU A 717 29.52 20.01 17.07
N ASP A 718 29.63 21.01 17.94
CA ASP A 718 28.50 21.87 18.32
C ASP A 718 27.25 21.10 18.80
N CYS A 719 27.44 19.99 19.52
CA CYS A 719 26.34 19.12 19.96
C CYS A 719 26.02 19.30 21.45
N LEU A 720 24.74 19.12 21.82
CA LEU A 720 24.25 19.23 23.19
C LEU A 720 23.56 17.95 23.66
N ASN A 721 23.99 17.43 24.82
CA ASN A 721 23.26 16.39 25.53
C ASN A 721 22.69 16.89 26.86
N THR A 722 21.38 16.79 27.05
CA THR A 722 20.69 17.00 28.34
C THR A 722 20.10 15.71 28.91
N GLY A 723 20.04 14.64 28.10
CA GLY A 723 19.52 13.34 28.51
C GLY A 723 20.46 12.57 29.44
N GLN A 724 19.91 11.75 30.34
CA GLN A 724 20.73 10.85 31.16
C GLN A 724 21.37 9.76 30.29
N VAL A 725 22.63 9.42 30.58
CA VAL A 725 23.36 8.33 29.90
C VAL A 725 23.77 7.29 30.92
N SER A 726 23.38 6.02 30.71
CA SER A 726 23.71 4.95 31.64
C SER A 726 24.12 3.63 30.98
N VAL A 727 25.12 2.96 31.56
CA VAL A 727 25.44 1.56 31.26
C VAL A 727 25.57 0.76 32.57
N PRO A 728 25.42 -0.58 32.54
CA PRO A 728 25.60 -1.42 33.72
C PRO A 728 26.95 -1.17 34.41
N ALA A 729 26.90 -1.16 35.75
CA ALA A 729 28.04 -0.94 36.64
C ALA A 729 29.01 -2.14 36.76
N THR A 730 28.83 -3.17 35.94
CA THR A 730 29.59 -4.43 35.95
C THR A 730 30.30 -4.62 34.63
N ASN A 731 31.54 -5.11 34.67
CA ASN A 731 32.30 -5.55 33.51
C ASN A 731 32.38 -7.08 33.57
N ASP A 732 31.74 -7.79 32.64
CA ASP A 732 31.90 -9.24 32.50
C ASP A 732 33.20 -9.53 31.72
N PRO A 733 34.24 -10.12 32.34
CA PRO A 733 35.44 -10.51 31.62
C PRO A 733 35.10 -11.57 30.57
N VAL A 734 35.42 -11.31 29.29
CA VAL A 734 35.28 -12.30 28.22
C VAL A 734 36.61 -13.01 28.07
N GLN A 735 36.60 -14.35 28.15
CA GLN A 735 37.76 -15.17 27.79
C GLN A 735 37.76 -15.38 26.27
N ASN A 736 38.88 -15.09 25.60
CA ASN A 736 39.03 -15.47 24.19
C ASN A 736 39.15 -17.01 24.05
N GLU A 737 39.18 -17.54 22.83
CA GLU A 737 39.33 -18.99 22.57
C GLU A 737 40.62 -19.60 23.18
N GLU A 738 41.57 -18.76 23.59
CA GLU A 738 42.84 -19.12 24.22
C GLU A 738 42.79 -19.03 25.77
N GLY A 739 41.62 -18.71 26.35
CA GLY A 739 41.44 -18.55 27.79
C GLY A 739 41.99 -17.25 28.38
N ILE A 740 42.39 -16.28 27.54
CA ILE A 740 42.87 -14.96 27.95
C ILE A 740 41.67 -14.08 28.28
N ILE A 741 41.63 -13.55 29.52
CA ILE A 741 40.66 -12.53 29.92
C ILE A 741 40.96 -11.25 29.13
N VAL A 742 40.04 -10.86 28.25
CA VAL A 742 40.04 -9.57 27.56
C VAL A 742 39.11 -8.62 28.30
N GLU A 743 39.58 -7.40 28.60
CA GLU A 743 38.73 -6.38 29.22
C GLU A 743 37.58 -5.99 28.26
N ASN A 744 36.36 -6.45 28.52
CA ASN A 744 35.16 -6.07 27.78
C ASN A 744 34.52 -4.80 28.37
N ILE A 745 35.28 -3.70 28.35
CA ILE A 745 34.94 -2.48 29.09
C ILE A 745 33.61 -1.89 28.62
N THR A 746 32.67 -1.73 29.56
CA THR A 746 31.45 -0.95 29.37
C THR A 746 31.72 0.54 29.60
N VAL A 747 31.18 1.40 28.74
CA VAL A 747 31.45 2.85 28.80
C VAL A 747 30.19 3.68 28.67
N ALA A 748 30.12 4.78 29.43
CA ALA A 748 29.10 5.81 29.30
C ALA A 748 29.75 7.18 29.13
N ALA A 749 29.24 7.97 28.17
CA ALA A 749 29.63 9.36 27.99
C ALA A 749 28.45 10.28 27.73
N GLY A 750 28.53 11.53 28.19
CA GLY A 750 27.49 12.52 27.88
C GLY A 750 27.44 12.89 26.39
N VAL A 751 28.55 12.83 25.66
CA VAL A 751 28.57 13.09 24.20
C VAL A 751 29.02 11.86 23.43
N VAL A 752 30.29 11.43 23.56
CA VAL A 752 30.85 10.33 22.77
C VAL A 752 31.46 9.23 23.64
N GLY A 753 30.97 8.00 23.57
CA GLY A 753 31.54 6.89 24.36
C GLY A 753 33.03 6.68 24.03
N MET A 754 33.33 6.37 22.76
CA MET A 754 34.70 6.20 22.28
C MET A 754 34.92 6.94 20.96
N THR A 755 36.06 7.62 20.83
CA THR A 755 36.42 8.29 19.57
C THR A 755 37.92 8.37 19.32
N SER A 756 38.26 8.42 18.03
CA SER A 756 39.59 8.71 17.50
C SER A 756 39.63 9.96 16.62
N SER A 757 38.56 10.75 16.60
CA SER A 757 38.41 11.96 15.76
C SER A 757 38.09 13.19 16.61
N ALA A 758 37.93 14.35 15.96
CA ALA A 758 37.67 15.60 16.63
C ALA A 758 36.32 15.61 17.36
N VAL A 759 36.31 16.17 18.57
CA VAL A 759 35.10 16.50 19.32
C VAL A 759 35.25 17.95 19.77
N GLU A 760 34.47 18.85 19.19
CA GLU A 760 34.63 20.29 19.40
C GLU A 760 33.32 20.98 19.78
N ASN A 761 33.39 21.96 20.67
CA ASN A 761 32.27 22.81 21.08
C ASN A 761 31.03 22.03 21.59
N CYS A 762 31.25 20.87 22.20
CA CYS A 762 30.14 20.03 22.68
C CYS A 762 29.87 20.24 24.17
N GLU A 763 28.59 20.15 24.55
CA GLU A 763 28.13 20.34 25.92
C GLU A 763 27.36 19.11 26.44
N ASN A 764 27.62 18.76 27.70
CA ASN A 764 26.80 17.80 28.45
C ASN A 764 26.25 18.40 29.74
N GLN A 765 24.92 18.36 29.87
CA GLN A 765 24.16 18.71 31.07
C GLN A 765 23.51 17.48 31.73
N GLY A 766 23.39 16.37 31.00
CA GLY A 766 22.79 15.13 31.48
C GLY A 766 23.69 14.36 32.45
N ALA A 767 23.09 13.62 33.39
CA ALA A 767 23.87 12.77 34.29
C ALA A 767 24.40 11.53 33.54
N VAL A 768 25.64 11.15 33.82
CA VAL A 768 26.35 10.03 33.19
C VAL A 768 26.75 9.01 34.25
N SER A 769 26.38 7.74 34.05
CA SER A 769 26.76 6.64 34.96
C SER A 769 27.22 5.40 34.20
N GLY A 770 28.36 4.82 34.59
CA GLY A 770 28.85 3.59 33.96
C GLY A 770 30.02 2.96 34.70
N TYR A 771 30.57 1.86 34.17
CA TYR A 771 31.80 1.28 34.70
C TYR A 771 32.97 2.26 34.54
N THR A 772 33.20 2.74 33.32
CA THR A 772 34.01 3.93 33.06
C THR A 772 33.11 5.03 32.51
N ALA A 773 33.15 6.21 33.13
CA ALA A 773 32.25 7.32 32.79
C ALA A 773 33.03 8.61 32.48
N GLY A 774 32.63 9.31 31.40
CA GLY A 774 33.17 10.62 31.03
C GLY A 774 32.04 11.61 30.78
N GLY A 775 32.13 12.85 31.28
CA GLY A 775 31.07 13.84 31.03
C GLY A 775 30.88 14.17 29.55
N ILE A 776 31.97 14.19 28.77
CA ILE A 776 31.94 14.41 27.31
C ILE A 776 32.41 13.18 26.56
N VAL A 777 33.60 12.67 26.86
CA VAL A 777 34.17 11.50 26.18
C VAL A 777 34.60 10.44 27.19
N THR A 778 34.26 9.15 27.01
CA THR A 778 34.88 8.13 27.87
C THR A 778 36.31 7.85 27.42
N ARG A 779 36.52 7.50 26.14
CA ARG A 779 37.86 7.17 25.63
C ARG A 779 38.22 7.96 24.38
N PHE A 780 39.27 8.77 24.49
CA PHE A 780 39.86 9.49 23.38
C PHE A 780 41.20 8.87 22.95
N THR A 781 41.29 8.44 21.69
CA THR A 781 42.47 7.72 21.17
C THR A 781 42.93 8.30 19.84
N SER A 782 43.77 9.33 19.88
CA SER A 782 44.39 9.93 18.68
C SER A 782 45.82 10.35 18.97
N SER A 783 46.69 10.20 17.97
CA SER A 783 48.02 10.84 17.92
C SER A 783 48.12 11.85 16.79
N VAL A 784 47.00 12.11 16.09
CA VAL A 784 46.91 13.04 14.97
C VAL A 784 46.58 14.40 15.55
N SER A 785 47.46 15.38 15.33
CA SER A 785 47.32 16.72 15.92
C SER A 785 46.10 17.50 15.44
N LEU A 786 45.49 17.09 14.32
CA LEU A 786 44.24 17.64 13.81
C LEU A 786 43.04 17.20 14.66
N TYR A 787 43.05 15.97 15.17
CA TYR A 787 41.93 15.42 15.93
C TYR A 787 42.15 15.74 17.40
N LYS A 788 41.35 16.67 17.92
CA LYS A 788 41.43 17.18 19.28
C LYS A 788 40.08 17.07 19.97
N LEU A 789 40.13 17.04 21.31
CA LEU A 789 38.97 17.39 22.12
C LEU A 789 39.11 18.85 22.54
N LYS A 790 38.17 19.70 22.14
CA LYS A 790 38.36 21.15 22.24
C LYS A 790 37.07 21.88 22.61
N ASN A 791 37.17 22.86 23.51
CA ASN A 791 36.05 23.74 23.88
C ASN A 791 34.80 22.99 24.37
N CYS A 792 34.97 21.90 25.11
CA CYS A 792 33.85 21.09 25.59
C CYS A 792 33.56 21.33 27.08
N THR A 793 32.28 21.35 27.44
CA THR A 793 31.79 21.70 28.78
C THR A 793 30.90 20.61 29.37
N ASN A 794 31.22 20.17 30.59
CA ASN A 794 30.34 19.28 31.36
C ASN A 794 29.79 19.99 32.60
N SER A 795 28.46 20.01 32.74
CA SER A 795 27.75 20.40 33.96
C SER A 795 26.96 19.25 34.59
N GLY A 796 26.77 18.15 33.85
CA GLY A 796 26.10 16.94 34.35
C GLY A 796 26.91 16.19 35.41
N GLN A 797 26.21 15.48 36.31
CA GLN A 797 26.85 14.58 37.28
C GLN A 797 27.49 13.39 36.56
N VAL A 798 28.73 13.03 36.92
CA VAL A 798 29.44 11.87 36.36
C VAL A 798 29.77 10.87 37.46
N THR A 799 29.33 9.63 37.29
CA THR A 799 29.57 8.53 38.25
C THR A 799 30.18 7.32 37.55
N GLY A 800 31.40 6.96 37.92
CA GLY A 800 32.08 5.74 37.45
C GLY A 800 32.14 4.68 38.54
N THR A 801 31.91 3.41 38.23
CA THR A 801 32.15 2.30 39.18
C THR A 801 33.56 1.69 39.08
N ARG A 802 34.36 2.17 38.14
CA ARG A 802 35.82 2.09 38.11
C ARG A 802 36.39 3.49 38.02
N SER A 803 36.41 4.09 36.83
CA SER A 803 37.02 5.41 36.58
C SER A 803 35.98 6.44 36.16
N ALA A 804 36.15 7.69 36.59
CA ALA A 804 35.24 8.80 36.31
C ALA A 804 35.99 10.08 35.96
N GLY A 805 35.73 10.66 34.79
CA GLY A 805 36.28 11.94 34.37
C GLY A 805 35.18 12.97 34.14
N GLY A 806 35.30 14.16 34.74
CA GLY A 806 34.29 15.20 34.55
C GLY A 806 34.12 15.63 33.09
N VAL A 807 35.18 15.57 32.28
CA VAL A 807 35.08 15.73 30.82
C VAL A 807 35.50 14.45 30.09
N VAL A 808 36.67 13.90 30.41
CA VAL A 808 37.25 12.73 29.75
C VAL A 808 37.61 11.65 30.74
N ALA A 809 37.19 10.40 30.53
CA ALA A 809 37.68 9.34 31.40
C ALA A 809 39.13 8.97 31.06
N THR A 810 39.45 8.70 29.79
CA THR A 810 40.79 8.27 29.39
C THR A 810 41.25 8.94 28.09
N ILE A 811 42.45 9.52 28.11
CA ILE A 811 43.20 9.95 26.93
C ILE A 811 44.35 8.98 26.69
N THR A 812 44.50 8.49 25.46
CA THR A 812 45.60 7.59 25.07
C THR A 812 46.26 8.02 23.77
N LYS A 813 47.43 7.44 23.47
CA LYS A 813 48.23 7.69 22.25
C LYS A 813 48.68 9.14 22.02
N GLY A 814 48.67 9.99 23.05
CA GLY A 814 49.11 11.37 22.92
C GLY A 814 48.03 12.34 22.44
N GLY A 815 46.76 12.05 22.71
CA GLY A 815 45.64 12.92 22.38
C GLY A 815 45.78 14.32 22.97
N ILE A 816 45.23 15.30 22.26
CA ILE A 816 45.25 16.71 22.63
C ILE A 816 43.87 17.13 23.16
N ALA A 817 43.86 17.70 24.35
CA ALA A 817 42.69 18.24 25.05
C ALA A 817 42.93 19.73 25.35
N GLU A 818 42.08 20.60 24.79
CA GLU A 818 42.24 22.06 24.87
C GLU A 818 40.94 22.72 25.36
N ALA A 819 41.03 23.64 26.32
CA ALA A 819 39.89 24.42 26.80
C ALA A 819 38.69 23.56 27.24
N LEU A 820 38.95 22.58 28.10
CA LEU A 820 37.91 21.69 28.64
C LEU A 820 37.46 22.16 30.00
N GLU A 821 36.15 22.20 30.23
CA GLU A 821 35.59 22.73 31.46
C GLU A 821 34.64 21.72 32.12
N ASN A 822 34.83 21.51 33.43
CA ASN A 822 33.89 20.76 34.25
C ASN A 822 33.34 21.60 35.40
N SER A 823 32.02 21.61 35.54
CA SER A 823 31.28 22.15 36.70
C SER A 823 30.42 21.10 37.39
N GLY A 824 30.19 19.95 36.75
CA GLY A 824 29.45 18.83 37.31
C GLY A 824 30.21 18.09 38.42
N SER A 825 29.48 17.42 39.30
CA SER A 825 30.08 16.56 40.33
C SER A 825 30.60 15.24 39.73
N VAL A 826 31.79 14.81 40.12
CA VAL A 826 32.43 13.59 39.62
C VAL A 826 32.69 12.63 40.77
N THR A 827 32.29 11.36 40.63
CA THR A 827 32.43 10.34 41.68
C THR A 827 32.93 9.01 41.14
N GLY A 828 33.87 8.36 41.84
CA GLY A 828 34.28 6.99 41.52
C GLY A 828 35.27 6.32 42.50
N PRO A 829 35.49 5.00 42.38
CA PRO A 829 36.30 4.21 43.31
C PRO A 829 37.75 3.90 42.90
N TYR A 830 38.21 4.32 41.71
CA TYR A 830 39.55 3.98 41.19
C TYR A 830 40.36 5.19 40.72
N CYS A 831 40.12 5.66 39.49
CA CYS A 831 40.72 6.89 38.95
C CYS A 831 39.61 7.92 38.78
N VAL A 832 39.74 9.07 39.44
CA VAL A 832 38.75 10.13 39.37
C VAL A 832 39.43 11.46 39.11
N GLY A 833 38.99 12.16 38.07
CA GLY A 833 39.53 13.46 37.68
C GLY A 833 38.43 14.45 37.35
N GLY A 834 38.58 15.71 37.80
CA GLY A 834 37.60 16.75 37.46
C GLY A 834 37.55 17.09 35.98
N VAL A 835 38.66 16.98 35.26
CA VAL A 835 38.64 17.06 33.78
C VAL A 835 38.94 15.70 33.19
N VAL A 836 40.09 15.09 33.53
CA VAL A 836 40.55 13.82 32.95
C VAL A 836 40.83 12.78 34.03
N ALA A 837 40.24 11.59 33.96
CA ALA A 837 40.56 10.56 34.97
C ALA A 837 41.96 9.97 34.75
N GLU A 838 42.29 9.62 33.50
CA GLU A 838 43.54 8.98 33.11
C GLU A 838 44.11 9.62 31.84
N ASN A 839 45.21 10.35 31.97
CA ASN A 839 45.94 10.94 30.85
C ASN A 839 47.21 10.14 30.55
N VAL A 840 47.26 9.44 29.42
CA VAL A 840 48.41 8.63 29.01
C VAL A 840 49.07 9.26 27.78
N LYS A 841 50.21 9.93 28.02
CA LYS A 841 51.02 10.66 27.03
C LYS A 841 50.31 11.86 26.38
N GLY A 842 49.08 12.19 26.79
CA GLY A 842 48.29 13.27 26.22
C GLY A 842 48.67 14.65 26.75
N SER A 843 48.13 15.69 26.11
CA SER A 843 48.35 17.09 26.47
C SER A 843 47.05 17.73 26.86
N LEU A 844 46.97 18.27 28.08
CA LEU A 844 45.88 19.10 28.57
C LEU A 844 46.34 20.55 28.57
N THR A 845 45.59 21.43 27.92
CA THR A 845 45.91 22.87 27.85
C THR A 845 44.67 23.68 28.17
N ASP A 846 44.82 24.66 29.06
CA ASP A 846 43.75 25.60 29.44
C ASP A 846 42.47 24.90 29.97
N CYS A 847 42.62 23.75 30.66
CA CYS A 847 41.48 23.01 31.21
C CYS A 847 41.10 23.48 32.63
N VAL A 848 39.81 23.52 32.93
CA VAL A 848 39.28 24.07 34.19
C VAL A 848 38.34 23.08 34.87
N ASN A 849 38.52 22.89 36.18
CA ASN A 849 37.54 22.23 37.03
C ASN A 849 37.01 23.18 38.12
N THR A 850 35.69 23.34 38.16
CA THR A 850 34.95 24.03 39.23
C THR A 850 34.02 23.08 40.00
N GLY A 851 33.77 21.88 39.45
CA GLY A 851 32.89 20.87 40.02
C GLY A 851 33.47 20.12 41.23
N THR A 852 32.61 19.48 42.00
CA THR A 852 33.02 18.69 43.18
C THR A 852 33.51 17.31 42.77
N ILE A 853 34.71 16.94 43.21
CA ILE A 853 35.38 15.69 42.89
C ILE A 853 35.46 14.83 44.15
N GLN A 854 34.88 13.64 44.11
CA GLN A 854 34.70 12.82 45.29
C GLN A 854 35.07 11.34 45.05
N GLY A 855 35.86 10.75 45.95
CA GLY A 855 36.04 9.30 45.99
C GLY A 855 34.79 8.60 46.55
N SER A 856 34.50 7.37 46.16
CA SER A 856 33.40 6.59 46.76
C SER A 856 33.71 6.11 48.18
N GLU A 857 32.67 5.63 48.89
CA GLU A 857 32.82 5.00 50.21
C GLU A 857 33.67 3.71 50.15
N THR A 858 33.49 2.93 49.07
CA THR A 858 34.22 1.70 48.80
C THR A 858 35.12 1.90 47.59
N GLU A 859 36.42 1.71 47.76
CA GLU A 859 37.42 1.72 46.69
C GLU A 859 37.69 0.29 46.22
N ILE A 860 37.89 0.08 44.92
CA ILE A 860 37.89 -1.28 44.33
C ILE A 860 39.28 -1.93 44.23
N ASP A 861 40.36 -1.17 44.44
CA ASP A 861 41.73 -1.66 44.37
C ASP A 861 42.49 -1.22 45.64
N ASP A 862 42.88 -2.19 46.47
CA ASP A 862 43.62 -1.93 47.71
C ASP A 862 45.02 -1.36 47.45
N GLU A 863 45.58 -1.57 46.25
CA GLU A 863 46.93 -1.13 45.89
C GLU A 863 46.95 0.14 45.02
N PHE A 864 45.80 0.65 44.57
CA PHE A 864 45.77 1.87 43.77
C PHE A 864 44.44 2.63 43.83
N PHE A 865 44.51 3.91 44.15
CA PHE A 865 43.43 4.87 43.96
C PHE A 865 44.00 6.26 43.69
N ALA A 866 43.48 6.97 42.70
CA ALA A 866 43.92 8.31 42.34
C ALA A 866 42.74 9.27 42.15
N LEU A 867 42.79 10.40 42.85
CA LEU A 867 41.79 11.46 42.86
C LEU A 867 42.47 12.80 42.59
N GLY A 868 42.06 13.50 41.53
CA GLY A 868 42.66 14.78 41.14
C GLY A 868 41.61 15.83 40.77
N GLY A 869 41.83 17.09 41.17
CA GLY A 869 40.93 18.18 40.79
C GLY A 869 40.88 18.43 39.27
N VAL A 870 41.99 18.24 38.56
CA VAL A 870 42.01 18.23 37.08
C VAL A 870 42.25 16.82 36.54
N CYS A 871 43.32 16.16 36.98
CA CYS A 871 43.72 14.87 36.44
C CYS A 871 43.87 13.80 37.53
N GLY A 872 43.19 12.66 37.43
CA GLY A 872 43.37 11.57 38.40
C GLY A 872 44.79 10.98 38.32
N MET A 873 45.09 10.35 37.18
CA MET A 873 46.41 9.80 36.86
C MET A 873 46.95 10.45 35.60
N ASN A 874 48.16 11.00 35.66
CA ASN A 874 48.84 11.60 34.51
C ASN A 874 50.12 10.83 34.18
N ASP A 875 50.08 9.83 33.31
CA ASP A 875 51.25 9.02 32.94
C ASP A 875 51.91 9.58 31.67
N SER A 876 53.11 10.15 31.81
CA SER A 876 53.88 10.74 30.71
C SER A 876 53.16 11.86 29.94
N GLY A 877 52.07 12.41 30.50
CA GLY A 877 51.27 13.46 29.88
C GLY A 877 51.61 14.87 30.39
N ASN A 878 51.25 15.88 29.61
CA ASN A 878 51.54 17.28 29.91
C ASN A 878 50.27 18.02 30.33
N LEU A 879 50.37 18.86 31.36
CA LEU A 879 49.33 19.81 31.76
C LEU A 879 49.90 21.23 31.67
N THR A 880 49.26 22.09 30.89
CA THR A 880 49.63 23.50 30.73
C THR A 880 48.43 24.39 31.04
N ASN A 881 48.61 25.40 31.88
CA ASN A 881 47.58 26.40 32.24
C ASN A 881 46.26 25.81 32.75
N CYS A 882 46.30 24.64 33.38
CA CYS A 882 45.09 24.02 33.91
C CYS A 882 44.77 24.54 35.32
N SER A 883 43.50 24.65 35.69
CA SER A 883 43.11 25.12 37.02
C SER A 883 42.01 24.28 37.68
N ASN A 884 42.08 24.18 39.01
CA ASN A 884 41.03 23.63 39.85
C ASN A 884 40.59 24.66 40.89
N SER A 885 39.29 24.94 40.96
CA SER A 885 38.66 25.63 42.09
C SER A 885 37.60 24.78 42.77
N GLY A 886 37.31 23.59 42.23
CA GLY A 886 36.37 22.63 42.78
C GLY A 886 36.91 21.93 44.04
N THR A 887 36.00 21.44 44.88
CA THR A 887 36.36 20.65 46.07
C THR A 887 36.85 19.26 45.67
N VAL A 888 37.95 18.80 46.25
CA VAL A 888 38.48 17.44 46.06
C VAL A 888 38.42 16.69 47.39
N SER A 889 37.62 15.63 47.49
CA SER A 889 37.38 14.94 48.76
C SER A 889 37.41 13.43 48.63
N ARG A 890 38.34 12.78 49.34
CA ARG A 890 38.32 11.32 49.53
C ARG A 890 37.57 10.99 50.83
N ILE A 891 36.52 10.18 50.72
CA ILE A 891 35.73 9.70 51.87
C ILE A 891 35.96 8.22 52.21
N GLY A 892 36.57 7.45 51.31
CA GLY A 892 36.95 6.06 51.55
C GLY A 892 37.93 5.94 52.73
N GLN A 893 37.74 4.91 53.56
CA GLN A 893 38.50 4.69 54.80
C GLN A 893 39.45 3.49 54.74
N THR A 894 39.54 2.80 53.60
CA THR A 894 40.26 1.53 53.44
C THR A 894 41.31 1.59 52.33
N GLY A 895 42.30 0.70 52.43
CA GLY A 895 43.29 0.43 51.39
C GLY A 895 44.60 1.20 51.50
N LYS A 896 45.61 0.70 50.77
CA LYS A 896 47.03 0.90 51.10
C LYS A 896 47.68 2.07 50.38
N TYR A 897 47.43 2.25 49.08
CA TYR A 897 48.07 3.33 48.31
C TYR A 897 47.02 4.24 47.70
N ARG A 898 46.93 5.47 48.22
CA ARG A 898 45.87 6.44 47.92
C ARG A 898 46.49 7.79 47.57
N TYR A 899 46.17 8.30 46.39
CA TYR A 899 46.78 9.52 45.85
C TYR A 899 45.70 10.58 45.64
N VAL A 900 45.68 11.62 46.47
CA VAL A 900 44.65 12.67 46.43
C VAL A 900 45.31 14.04 46.24
N GLY A 901 45.11 14.65 45.08
CA GLY A 901 45.73 15.93 44.71
C GLY A 901 44.72 17.00 44.29
N GLY A 902 45.01 18.26 44.64
CA GLY A 902 44.20 19.39 44.18
C GLY A 902 44.25 19.60 42.65
N MET A 903 45.36 19.27 41.99
CA MET A 903 45.48 19.25 40.53
C MET A 903 45.57 17.84 39.98
N VAL A 904 46.58 17.08 40.43
CA VAL A 904 46.90 15.75 39.90
C VAL A 904 46.92 14.74 41.03
N GLY A 905 46.19 13.64 40.91
CA GLY A 905 46.28 12.54 41.88
C GLY A 905 47.69 11.94 41.90
N VAL A 906 48.15 11.41 40.77
CA VAL A 906 49.52 10.87 40.62
C VAL A 906 50.13 11.13 39.25
N THR A 907 51.44 11.42 39.18
CA THR A 907 52.15 11.78 37.92
C THR A 907 52.81 10.62 37.17
N ALA A 908 52.76 9.38 37.67
CA ALA A 908 53.15 8.18 36.92
C ALA A 908 52.70 6.91 37.66
N ARG A 909 52.42 5.83 36.93
CA ARG A 909 52.19 4.51 37.54
C ARG A 909 53.52 3.77 37.67
N ALA A 910 54.04 3.68 38.89
CA ALA A 910 55.23 2.92 39.33
C ALA A 910 56.58 3.19 38.59
N THR A 911 56.67 2.91 37.29
CA THR A 911 57.92 2.95 36.48
C THR A 911 57.89 3.93 35.31
N GLY A 912 56.77 4.66 35.11
CA GLY A 912 56.63 5.71 34.08
C GLY A 912 57.38 7.00 34.43
N THR A 913 57.63 7.82 33.40
CA THR A 913 58.17 9.18 33.57
C THR A 913 57.01 10.17 33.52
N GLY A 914 56.74 10.92 34.58
CA GLY A 914 55.72 11.98 34.53
C GLY A 914 56.07 13.07 33.52
N GLY A 915 55.04 13.68 32.93
CA GLY A 915 55.22 14.76 31.96
C GLY A 915 55.24 16.15 32.60
N LEU A 916 55.28 17.18 31.75
CA LEU A 916 55.41 18.58 32.16
C LEU A 916 54.14 19.07 32.87
N LEU A 917 54.30 19.74 34.01
CA LEU A 917 53.25 20.52 34.68
C LEU A 917 53.65 21.99 34.65
N LYS A 918 52.92 22.82 33.90
CA LYS A 918 53.26 24.23 33.69
C LYS A 918 52.07 25.16 33.86
N GLY A 919 52.24 26.27 34.60
CA GLY A 919 51.22 27.31 34.75
C GLY A 919 49.92 26.82 35.41
N CYS A 920 49.97 25.70 36.14
CA CYS A 920 48.78 25.05 36.69
C CYS A 920 48.46 25.57 38.10
N SER A 921 47.18 25.68 38.46
CA SER A 921 46.80 26.27 39.76
C SER A 921 45.64 25.55 40.47
N ASN A 922 45.81 25.25 41.76
CA ASN A 922 44.71 24.80 42.62
C ASN A 922 44.31 25.90 43.61
N SER A 923 43.02 26.20 43.68
CA SER A 923 42.41 27.06 44.69
C SER A 923 41.31 26.34 45.50
N GLY A 924 40.88 25.16 45.05
CA GLY A 924 39.86 24.37 45.72
C GLY A 924 40.37 23.65 46.96
N PRO A 925 39.51 23.40 47.97
CA PRO A 925 39.88 22.64 49.16
C PRO A 925 40.10 21.16 48.81
N VAL A 926 41.12 20.56 49.43
CA VAL A 926 41.48 19.15 49.28
C VAL A 926 41.38 18.46 50.64
N SER A 927 40.60 17.38 50.73
CA SER A 927 40.41 16.61 51.96
C SER A 927 40.55 15.11 51.75
N GLY A 928 41.06 14.42 52.77
CA GLY A 928 41.19 12.97 52.76
C GLY A 928 41.22 12.34 54.15
N TYR A 929 40.98 11.03 54.19
CA TYR A 929 41.00 10.26 55.43
C TYR A 929 42.42 10.12 56.01
N VAL A 930 42.50 10.15 57.35
CA VAL A 930 43.72 9.93 58.13
C VAL A 930 43.71 8.50 58.63
N SER A 931 44.57 7.62 58.10
CA SER A 931 44.67 6.25 58.59
C SER A 931 45.54 6.17 59.86
N GLU A 932 45.08 5.37 60.82
CA GLU A 932 45.86 5.00 62.02
C GLU A 932 46.75 3.76 61.77
N VAL A 933 46.64 3.12 60.59
CA VAL A 933 47.41 1.93 60.23
C VAL A 933 48.77 2.36 59.63
N PRO A 934 49.92 1.96 60.21
CA PRO A 934 51.24 2.41 59.76
C PRO A 934 51.63 1.98 58.33
N GLU A 935 50.95 1.00 57.75
CA GLU A 935 51.24 0.47 56.41
C GLU A 935 50.43 1.15 55.30
N ASP A 936 49.47 2.03 55.66
CA ASP A 936 48.64 2.76 54.71
C ASP A 936 49.33 4.07 54.27
N TYR A 937 49.68 4.13 53.00
CA TYR A 937 50.29 5.28 52.34
C TYR A 937 49.20 6.15 51.69
N ASN A 938 48.65 7.05 52.50
CA ASN A 938 47.68 8.06 52.05
C ASN A 938 48.40 9.37 51.71
N TYR A 939 48.67 9.59 50.42
CA TYR A 939 49.32 10.80 49.95
C TYR A 939 48.27 11.86 49.59
N LEU A 940 48.08 12.81 50.50
CA LEU A 940 47.23 13.98 50.31
C LEU A 940 48.09 15.22 50.04
N GLY A 941 47.84 15.92 48.92
CA GLY A 941 48.55 17.14 48.60
C GLY A 941 47.70 18.23 47.95
N GLY A 942 48.03 19.49 48.25
CA GLY A 942 47.33 20.65 47.71
C GLY A 942 47.49 20.80 46.20
N PHE A 943 48.59 20.28 45.66
CA PHE A 943 48.86 20.28 44.22
C PHE A 943 48.86 18.85 43.65
N CYS A 944 49.87 18.04 43.98
CA CYS A 944 49.92 16.63 43.59
C CYS A 944 49.63 15.72 44.79
N GLY A 945 48.83 14.67 44.59
CA GLY A 945 48.69 13.59 45.57
C GLY A 945 50.03 12.87 45.73
N LEU A 946 50.61 12.35 44.64
CA LEU A 946 51.99 11.87 44.58
C LEU A 946 52.68 12.36 43.30
N PHE A 947 53.79 13.07 43.45
CA PHE A 947 54.70 13.36 42.35
C PHE A 947 55.73 12.21 42.21
N ALA A 948 55.42 11.23 41.37
CA ALA A 948 56.24 10.02 41.23
C ALA A 948 57.53 10.26 40.42
N SER A 949 57.44 11.01 39.33
CA SER A 949 58.57 11.38 38.46
C SER A 949 58.15 12.51 37.51
N GLY A 950 59.12 13.11 36.81
CA GLY A 950 58.91 14.12 35.77
C GLY A 950 59.76 15.39 35.95
N PRO A 951 59.68 16.34 35.00
CA PRO A 951 60.25 17.67 35.17
C PRO A 951 59.65 18.39 36.38
N ALA A 952 60.43 19.24 37.05
CA ALA A 952 59.92 20.07 38.14
C ALA A 952 58.72 20.92 37.64
N PRO A 953 57.62 21.01 38.39
CA PRO A 953 56.51 21.89 38.04
C PRO A 953 56.97 23.35 37.85
N GLU A 954 56.55 23.98 36.75
CA GLU A 954 56.93 25.35 36.39
C GLU A 954 55.74 26.30 36.57
N GLU A 955 55.91 27.39 37.32
CA GLU A 955 54.86 28.42 37.50
C GLU A 955 53.52 27.86 38.05
N CYS A 956 53.60 26.78 38.84
CA CYS A 956 52.44 26.14 39.44
C CYS A 956 52.16 26.68 40.85
N THR A 957 50.89 26.76 41.24
CA THR A 957 50.49 27.32 42.55
C THR A 957 49.39 26.51 43.24
N ASN A 958 49.41 26.49 44.57
CA ASN A 958 48.29 26.04 45.39
C ASN A 958 47.91 27.15 46.39
N THR A 959 46.65 27.55 46.40
CA THR A 959 46.05 28.43 47.42
C THR A 959 44.91 27.75 48.18
N GLY A 960 44.58 26.50 47.81
CA GLY A 960 43.53 25.71 48.45
C GLY A 960 43.99 25.13 49.79
N THR A 961 43.04 24.95 50.71
CA THR A 961 43.31 24.31 52.02
C THR A 961 43.47 22.81 51.87
N VAL A 962 44.42 22.22 52.58
CA VAL A 962 44.63 20.76 52.64
C VAL A 962 44.26 20.24 54.02
N ASN A 963 43.25 19.36 54.09
CA ASN A 963 42.71 18.83 55.34
C ASN A 963 42.82 17.29 55.39
N GLY A 964 43.88 16.79 56.03
CA GLY A 964 44.16 15.35 56.23
C GLY A 964 45.64 15.09 56.58
N GLN A 965 46.12 13.85 56.45
CA GLN A 965 47.54 13.52 56.63
C GLN A 965 48.33 14.01 55.41
N PRO A 966 49.16 15.06 55.53
CA PRO A 966 49.94 15.57 54.40
C PRO A 966 50.91 14.48 53.93
N ALA A 967 51.18 14.45 52.63
CA ALA A 967 52.20 13.55 52.09
C ALA A 967 53.56 13.77 52.79
N SER A 968 54.30 12.67 53.01
CA SER A 968 55.61 12.69 53.66
C SER A 968 56.62 13.58 52.91
N ASP A 969 57.72 13.94 53.57
CA ASP A 969 58.83 14.71 52.99
C ASP A 969 59.42 14.09 51.70
N GLU A 970 59.10 12.82 51.38
CA GLU A 970 59.47 12.14 50.15
C GLU A 970 58.65 12.61 48.92
N ASN A 971 57.51 13.28 49.14
CA ASN A 971 56.66 13.83 48.08
C ASN A 971 56.85 15.35 47.95
N MET A 972 57.91 15.72 47.23
CA MET A 972 58.43 17.10 47.10
C MET A 972 57.40 18.16 46.63
N TYR A 973 56.30 17.74 45.98
CA TYR A 973 55.26 18.62 45.45
C TYR A 973 53.83 18.28 45.97
N GLY A 974 53.75 17.53 47.08
CA GLY A 974 52.51 17.23 47.79
C GLY A 974 52.26 18.08 49.03
N GLY A 975 53.11 19.08 49.31
CA GLY A 975 53.00 19.95 50.47
C GLY A 975 51.77 20.88 50.46
N THR A 976 51.51 21.51 51.61
CA THR A 976 50.35 22.38 51.87
C THR A 976 50.45 23.77 51.24
N ASN A 977 51.59 24.15 50.64
CA ASN A 977 51.85 25.45 50.00
C ASN A 977 52.57 25.28 48.66
#